data_AF-R9H9D6-F1
#
_entry.id   AF-R9H9D6-F1
#
_cell.length_a   1.000
_cell.length_b   1.000
_cell.length_c   1.000
_cell.angle_alpha   90.00
_cell.angle_beta   90.00
_cell.angle_gamma   90.00
#
_symmetry.space_group_name_H-M   'P 1'
#
loop_
_entity.id
_entity.type
_entity.pdbx_description
1 polymer ?
#
loop_
_entity_poly.entity_id
_entity_poly.type
_entity_poly.pdbx_seq_one_letter_code
_entity_poly.pdbx_strand_id
1 'polypeptide(L)'
;MRKTRHILPFAVFSGLLLSCSTAPRLARVRISQPQMRETAADTNYQLPKQVTWTDEKGVQHIVTEAAKDSVTGEYITQMELTEITVVARSKQVAERNGRINLDFVVTVPGELISNKWQLQLTPVAYKRTDTIRLERIFLSGADFAKMQKKGYMRYQAFMNSIIPDSLYLQKLFDEKGYRKALAELEDEYFQAWKHEVIAKERWIDWSDKANARFALFNYKMERNRQAIAGYNSILEHLPAYWLRREMDGRYIPSKWRIFADGNHRIRTKSITPEDSAAITERFTDYGKMAENQKRKELAGEMYEKYVRFPYESARLDTVIKEGDSFVYYYKQELPATENTKKIDLTLDGQILSKDETRTALPPSDTITYFISSMVQFLDRTPRYKKRIITRKDEVSLRAYVTYKPGSTGFSENTGNNKAEIDKVFETIRGISYTGEFLIDSIRMTATSSPEGSSEMNLFLSRERALALKRYLAERTDDREGVDTLFRPHWIGEDWARLHELVRADDSLSNRTALLHVMEETRNPDSREQALRGYASDYRRIREKHYPLLRGVEFKFHLHRRNMIQDTVVMPVIDSTYMEAVGLIEDRQYRRALSILEESYGEDYNTAVCLMSLGYDSRALDIMLAQPDTSDRNYLLAILYCRLGREEEALKTYVKSCDQDDSKIWRGRLDPEINKLIVTYNLYKDELY
;
A
#
# COMPACT_ATOMS: atom_id res chain seq x y z
N MET A 1 -80.39 45.36 21.94
CA MET A 1 -79.55 44.45 22.75
C MET A 1 -79.12 43.27 21.88
N ARG A 2 -77.84 42.91 22.00
CA ARG A 2 -77.11 41.86 21.26
C ARG A 2 -77.86 40.53 21.17
N LYS A 3 -77.76 39.84 20.02
CA LYS A 3 -77.25 38.47 19.87
C LYS A 3 -77.44 37.98 18.42
N THR A 4 -76.39 38.07 17.62
CA THR A 4 -76.21 37.24 16.41
C THR A 4 -75.28 36.09 16.77
N ARG A 5 -75.77 34.86 16.67
CA ARG A 5 -74.98 33.63 16.62
C ARG A 5 -75.32 32.94 15.31
N HIS A 6 -74.27 32.72 14.51
CA HIS A 6 -74.28 31.97 13.26
C HIS A 6 -74.36 30.47 13.53
N ILE A 7 -75.19 29.75 12.76
CA ILE A 7 -74.96 28.37 12.30
C ILE A 7 -75.54 28.27 10.86
N LEU A 8 -74.74 27.65 9.97
CA LEU A 8 -74.87 27.44 8.51
C LEU A 8 -76.13 26.63 8.08
N PRO A 9 -76.48 26.62 6.77
CA PRO A 9 -76.06 25.48 5.94
C PRO A 9 -75.69 25.77 4.45
N PHE A 10 -74.76 24.95 3.96
CA PHE A 10 -74.64 24.37 2.61
C PHE A 10 -74.61 25.29 1.37
N ALA A 11 -73.39 25.61 0.92
CA ALA A 11 -73.10 26.05 -0.44
C ALA A 11 -72.76 24.84 -1.34
N VAL A 12 -73.33 24.90 -2.53
CA VAL A 12 -73.30 23.92 -3.63
C VAL A 12 -71.89 23.71 -4.18
N PHE A 13 -71.55 22.45 -4.38
CA PHE A 13 -70.32 21.91 -4.93
C PHE A 13 -70.47 21.73 -6.45
N SER A 14 -69.72 22.47 -7.25
CA SER A 14 -69.50 22.25 -8.70
C SER A 14 -68.52 23.31 -9.21
N GLY A 15 -67.42 23.05 -9.91
CA GLY A 15 -66.70 21.83 -10.26
C GLY A 15 -65.35 22.29 -10.78
N LEU A 16 -64.27 22.06 -10.02
CA LEU A 16 -62.90 22.24 -10.47
C LEU A 16 -62.46 20.93 -11.11
N LEU A 17 -62.44 20.91 -12.45
CA LEU A 17 -61.81 19.84 -13.22
C LEU A 17 -60.31 19.87 -12.91
N LEU A 18 -59.90 19.05 -11.94
CA LEU A 18 -58.52 18.61 -11.77
C LEU A 18 -58.16 17.76 -13.00
N SER A 19 -57.53 18.39 -13.99
CA SER A 19 -56.76 17.65 -14.98
C SER A 19 -55.57 17.02 -14.27
N CYS A 20 -55.74 15.77 -13.80
CA CYS A 20 -54.62 14.91 -13.49
C CYS A 20 -53.89 14.63 -14.81
N SER A 21 -52.89 15.46 -15.15
CA SER A 21 -51.89 15.08 -16.13
C SER A 21 -51.14 13.89 -15.55
N THR A 22 -51.46 12.70 -16.07
CA THR A 22 -50.62 11.52 -15.88
C THR A 22 -49.26 11.87 -16.46
N ALA A 23 -48.27 12.07 -15.59
CA ALA A 23 -46.89 12.18 -16.04
C ALA A 23 -46.56 10.95 -16.91
N PRO A 24 -45.95 11.12 -18.10
CA PRO A 24 -45.63 10.00 -18.97
C PRO A 24 -44.72 9.04 -18.19
N ARG A 25 -45.14 7.77 -18.07
CA ARG A 25 -44.30 6.73 -17.48
C ARG A 25 -43.10 6.52 -18.42
N LEU A 26 -41.91 6.91 -17.96
CA LEU A 26 -40.67 6.68 -18.70
C LEU A 26 -40.50 5.19 -19.00
N ALA A 27 -40.09 4.87 -20.23
CA ALA A 27 -39.78 3.50 -20.64
C ALA A 27 -38.65 2.92 -19.77
N ARG A 28 -38.67 1.59 -19.59
CA ARG A 28 -37.68 0.87 -18.78
C ARG A 28 -36.61 0.27 -19.68
N VAL A 29 -35.34 0.44 -19.31
CA VAL A 29 -34.21 -0.28 -19.93
C VAL A 29 -34.21 -1.73 -19.44
N ARG A 30 -34.10 -2.67 -20.37
CA ARG A 30 -34.12 -4.11 -20.07
C ARG A 30 -32.72 -4.67 -20.05
N ILE A 31 -32.50 -5.63 -19.16
CA ILE A 31 -31.32 -6.48 -19.19
C ILE A 31 -31.79 -7.89 -19.51
N SER A 32 -31.10 -8.55 -20.41
CA SER A 32 -31.37 -9.95 -20.76
C SER A 32 -30.08 -10.74 -20.83
N GLN A 33 -30.20 -12.06 -20.72
CA GLN A 33 -29.07 -12.93 -21.03
C GLN A 33 -28.82 -12.91 -22.53
N PRO A 34 -27.55 -12.95 -22.98
CA PRO A 34 -27.26 -13.18 -24.38
C PRO A 34 -27.87 -14.52 -24.79
N GLN A 35 -28.77 -14.49 -25.78
CA GLN A 35 -29.10 -15.73 -26.47
C GLN A 35 -27.82 -16.22 -27.12
N MET A 36 -27.45 -17.46 -26.82
CA MET A 36 -26.34 -18.13 -27.48
C MET A 36 -26.78 -18.40 -28.92
N ARG A 37 -26.70 -17.38 -29.79
CA ARG A 37 -26.64 -17.59 -31.22
C ARG A 37 -25.23 -18.06 -31.50
N GLU A 38 -25.06 -19.37 -31.60
CA GLU A 38 -23.94 -19.90 -32.34
C GLU A 38 -24.13 -19.43 -33.79
N THR A 39 -23.53 -18.30 -34.13
CA THR A 39 -23.26 -17.96 -35.52
C THR A 39 -22.26 -18.99 -36.01
N ALA A 40 -22.78 -20.07 -36.60
CA ALA A 40 -22.02 -20.93 -37.49
C ALA A 40 -21.63 -20.08 -38.71
N ALA A 41 -20.38 -19.66 -38.73
CA ALA A 41 -19.62 -19.28 -39.92
C ALA A 41 -18.20 -19.78 -39.62
N ASP A 42 -17.52 -20.55 -40.46
CA ASP A 42 -17.49 -20.58 -41.91
C ASP A 42 -17.18 -21.99 -42.40
N THR A 43 -17.52 -22.27 -43.65
CA THR A 43 -17.33 -23.56 -44.33
C THR A 43 -15.87 -24.05 -44.31
N ASN A 44 -15.60 -25.13 -43.58
CA ASN A 44 -14.56 -26.09 -43.91
C ASN A 44 -15.03 -27.48 -43.46
N TYR A 45 -15.27 -28.36 -44.44
CA TYR A 45 -15.66 -29.74 -44.25
C TYR A 45 -14.50 -30.50 -43.57
N GLN A 46 -14.64 -30.84 -42.30
CA GLN A 46 -13.80 -31.85 -41.63
C GLN A 46 -14.63 -33.13 -41.48
N LEU A 47 -14.02 -34.27 -41.80
CA LEU A 47 -14.61 -35.59 -41.58
C LEU A 47 -14.87 -35.77 -40.07
N PRO A 48 -16.01 -36.37 -39.67
CA PRO A 48 -16.34 -36.54 -38.25
C PRO A 48 -15.26 -37.38 -37.56
N LYS A 49 -14.67 -36.84 -36.49
CA LYS A 49 -13.72 -37.61 -35.68
C LYS A 49 -14.49 -38.64 -34.85
N GLN A 50 -14.20 -39.91 -35.09
CA GLN A 50 -14.71 -41.03 -34.30
C GLN A 50 -13.64 -41.43 -33.28
N VAL A 51 -13.94 -41.30 -31.99
CA VAL A 51 -13.06 -41.73 -30.91
C VAL A 51 -13.60 -43.05 -30.37
N THR A 52 -12.83 -44.12 -30.54
CA THR A 52 -13.14 -45.46 -30.01
C THR A 52 -12.15 -45.85 -28.95
N TRP A 53 -12.62 -46.33 -27.80
CA TRP A 53 -11.76 -46.95 -26.79
C TRP A 53 -12.47 -48.09 -26.08
N THR A 54 -11.69 -48.89 -25.35
CA THR A 54 -12.19 -49.98 -24.52
C THR A 54 -11.86 -49.65 -23.08
N ASP A 55 -12.87 -49.65 -22.21
CA ASP A 55 -12.70 -49.38 -20.78
C ASP A 55 -12.07 -50.57 -20.04
N GLU A 56 -11.62 -50.38 -18.79
CA GLU A 56 -11.03 -51.40 -17.91
C GLU A 56 -11.96 -52.61 -17.70
N LYS A 57 -13.28 -52.43 -17.89
CA LYS A 57 -14.30 -53.48 -17.82
C LYS A 57 -14.53 -54.23 -19.15
N GLY A 58 -13.78 -53.91 -20.21
CA GLY A 58 -13.90 -54.56 -21.53
C GLY A 58 -15.03 -54.06 -22.41
N VAL A 59 -15.73 -52.98 -22.01
CA VAL A 59 -16.81 -52.36 -22.80
C VAL A 59 -16.21 -51.41 -23.84
N GLN A 60 -16.61 -51.53 -25.10
CA GLN A 60 -16.21 -50.60 -26.17
C GLN A 60 -17.12 -49.38 -26.20
N HIS A 61 -16.55 -48.19 -26.01
CA HIS A 61 -17.23 -46.92 -26.16
C HIS A 61 -16.92 -46.35 -27.54
N ILE A 62 -17.97 -46.02 -28.30
CA ILE A 62 -17.88 -45.40 -29.62
C ILE A 62 -18.57 -44.05 -29.53
N VAL A 63 -17.78 -42.98 -29.59
CA VAL A 63 -18.30 -41.61 -29.57
C VAL A 63 -17.95 -40.94 -30.89
N THR A 64 -18.97 -40.54 -31.63
CA THR A 64 -18.84 -39.83 -32.91
C THR A 64 -19.11 -38.35 -32.72
N GLU A 65 -18.21 -37.51 -33.21
CA GLU A 65 -18.46 -36.07 -33.36
C GLU A 65 -19.77 -35.83 -34.14
N ALA A 66 -20.57 -34.86 -33.70
CA ALA A 66 -21.86 -34.59 -34.29
C ALA A 66 -21.71 -34.14 -35.76
N ALA A 67 -22.15 -34.99 -36.71
CA ALA A 67 -22.20 -34.63 -38.12
C ALA A 67 -23.37 -33.67 -38.39
N LYS A 68 -23.10 -32.54 -39.07
CA LYS A 68 -24.13 -31.65 -39.59
C LYS A 68 -24.61 -32.22 -40.94
N ASP A 69 -25.87 -32.64 -41.01
CA ASP A 69 -26.43 -33.28 -42.19
C ASP A 69 -26.45 -32.33 -43.41
N SER A 70 -26.06 -32.86 -44.56
CA SER A 70 -25.85 -32.12 -45.82
C SER A 70 -26.90 -32.42 -46.89
N VAL A 71 -27.94 -33.21 -46.59
CA VAL A 71 -28.89 -33.65 -47.64
C VAL A 71 -30.38 -33.49 -47.30
N THR A 72 -30.83 -33.39 -46.04
CA THR A 72 -32.28 -33.45 -45.75
C THR A 72 -32.95 -32.27 -45.07
N GLY A 73 -32.22 -31.29 -44.53
CA GLY A 73 -32.78 -29.97 -44.21
C GLY A 73 -33.99 -29.91 -43.26
N GLU A 74 -34.24 -30.93 -42.40
CA GLU A 74 -34.85 -30.87 -41.04
C GLU A 74 -35.43 -32.23 -40.57
N TYR A 75 -35.47 -32.47 -39.24
CA TYR A 75 -36.74 -32.58 -38.48
C TYR A 75 -36.52 -32.34 -36.96
N ILE A 76 -36.91 -31.14 -36.53
CA ILE A 76 -37.80 -30.80 -35.40
C ILE A 76 -37.59 -31.54 -34.05
N THR A 77 -37.12 -30.80 -33.03
CA THR A 77 -37.94 -30.68 -31.79
C THR A 77 -38.72 -29.38 -31.91
N GLN A 78 -40.03 -29.51 -31.97
CA GLN A 78 -40.98 -28.41 -32.06
C GLN A 78 -41.18 -27.90 -30.65
N MET A 79 -40.87 -26.62 -30.44
CA MET A 79 -41.72 -25.80 -29.61
C MET A 79 -41.75 -24.41 -30.23
N GLU A 80 -42.63 -24.24 -31.23
CA GLU A 80 -43.23 -22.94 -31.43
C GLU A 80 -44.14 -22.69 -30.23
N LEU A 81 -43.72 -21.78 -29.36
CA LEU A 81 -44.63 -20.86 -28.71
C LEU A 81 -44.11 -19.44 -28.96
N THR A 82 -44.90 -18.74 -29.77
CA THR A 82 -45.11 -17.29 -29.84
C THR A 82 -44.51 -16.49 -28.67
N GLU A 83 -43.84 -15.40 -29.03
CA GLU A 83 -43.72 -14.14 -28.27
C GLU A 83 -44.09 -14.23 -26.78
N ILE A 84 -43.22 -14.87 -25.99
CA ILE A 84 -43.12 -14.59 -24.57
C ILE A 84 -41.63 -14.39 -24.34
N THR A 85 -41.24 -13.14 -24.11
CA THR A 85 -39.92 -12.75 -23.59
C THR A 85 -39.69 -13.40 -22.22
N VAL A 86 -39.43 -14.71 -22.17
CA VAL A 86 -38.96 -15.38 -20.96
C VAL A 86 -37.45 -15.17 -20.91
N VAL A 87 -37.07 -13.98 -20.48
CA VAL A 87 -35.69 -13.69 -20.09
C VAL A 87 -35.42 -14.54 -18.85
N ALA A 88 -34.65 -15.62 -19.00
CA ALA A 88 -34.21 -16.41 -17.84
C ALA A 88 -33.57 -15.45 -16.82
N ARG A 89 -34.14 -15.38 -15.61
CA ARG A 89 -33.70 -14.44 -14.57
C ARG A 89 -32.46 -14.93 -13.83
N SER A 90 -32.04 -16.17 -14.07
CA SER A 90 -30.86 -16.77 -13.45
C SER A 90 -29.90 -17.36 -14.49
N LYS A 91 -28.59 -17.13 -14.30
CA LYS A 91 -27.50 -17.64 -15.14
C LYS A 91 -26.46 -18.35 -14.28
N GLN A 92 -25.91 -19.45 -14.76
CA GLN A 92 -24.78 -20.13 -14.13
C GLN A 92 -23.49 -19.65 -14.80
N VAL A 93 -22.49 -19.26 -14.00
CA VAL A 93 -21.18 -18.78 -14.48
C VAL A 93 -20.09 -19.56 -13.78
N ALA A 94 -19.14 -20.06 -14.55
CA ALA A 94 -18.01 -20.80 -14.00
C ALA A 94 -16.91 -19.86 -13.51
N GLU A 95 -16.34 -20.13 -12.34
CA GLU A 95 -15.15 -19.47 -11.84
C GLU A 95 -13.89 -20.06 -12.49
N ARG A 96 -13.02 -19.21 -13.03
CA ARG A 96 -11.74 -19.61 -13.63
C ARG A 96 -10.63 -18.68 -13.16
N ASN A 97 -9.53 -19.25 -12.69
CA ASN A 97 -8.33 -18.51 -12.27
C ASN A 97 -8.64 -17.43 -11.19
N GLY A 98 -9.55 -17.74 -10.27
CA GLY A 98 -10.05 -16.79 -9.26
C GLY A 98 -10.83 -15.61 -9.83
N ARG A 99 -11.39 -15.73 -11.04
CA ARG A 99 -12.20 -14.70 -11.70
C ARG A 99 -13.51 -15.27 -12.23
N ILE A 100 -14.48 -14.39 -12.41
CA ILE A 100 -15.78 -14.67 -13.00
C ILE A 100 -16.04 -13.69 -14.13
N ASN A 101 -16.67 -14.18 -15.20
CA ASN A 101 -17.03 -13.36 -16.34
C ASN A 101 -18.54 -13.11 -16.32
N LEU A 102 -18.92 -11.84 -16.13
CA LEU A 102 -20.31 -11.42 -16.21
C LEU A 102 -20.60 -10.88 -17.60
N ASP A 103 -21.59 -11.47 -18.26
CA ASP A 103 -22.01 -11.11 -19.60
C ASP A 103 -23.55 -11.05 -19.72
N PHE A 104 -24.03 -9.92 -20.22
CA PHE A 104 -25.45 -9.62 -20.37
C PHE A 104 -25.70 -8.66 -21.52
N VAL A 105 -26.93 -8.65 -22.03
CA VAL A 105 -27.38 -7.78 -23.10
C VAL A 105 -28.23 -6.66 -22.50
N VAL A 106 -27.82 -5.42 -22.76
CA VAL A 106 -28.56 -4.21 -22.39
C VAL A 106 -29.42 -3.80 -23.59
N THR A 107 -30.72 -3.68 -23.39
CA THR A 107 -31.69 -3.23 -24.41
C THR A 107 -32.33 -1.92 -23.98
N VAL A 108 -32.04 -0.85 -24.71
CA VAL A 108 -32.53 0.50 -24.47
C VAL A 108 -33.65 0.82 -25.47
N PRO A 109 -34.88 1.12 -25.02
CA PRO A 109 -35.97 1.56 -25.88
C PRO A 109 -35.64 2.87 -26.59
N GLY A 110 -36.07 3.02 -27.85
CA GLY A 110 -35.87 4.24 -28.64
C GLY A 110 -36.43 5.51 -27.98
N GLU A 111 -37.47 5.39 -27.15
CA GLU A 111 -38.06 6.51 -26.38
C GLU A 111 -37.07 7.21 -25.44
N LEU A 112 -36.04 6.50 -24.98
CA LEU A 112 -35.00 7.04 -24.09
C LEU A 112 -33.81 7.61 -24.87
N ILE A 113 -33.76 7.39 -26.19
CA ILE A 113 -32.67 7.83 -27.06
C ILE A 113 -33.09 9.16 -27.68
N SER A 114 -32.38 10.24 -27.31
CA SER A 114 -32.63 11.57 -27.87
C SER A 114 -31.35 12.30 -28.19
N ASN A 115 -31.39 13.14 -29.21
CA ASN A 115 -30.28 14.05 -29.55
C ASN A 115 -30.01 15.09 -28.44
N LYS A 116 -30.97 15.34 -27.54
CA LYS A 116 -30.95 16.45 -26.57
C LYS A 116 -30.36 16.10 -25.20
N TRP A 117 -30.16 14.83 -24.88
CA TRP A 117 -29.70 14.40 -23.57
C TRP A 117 -28.69 13.26 -23.68
N GLN A 118 -28.03 12.93 -22.57
CA GLN A 118 -27.20 11.75 -22.44
C GLN A 118 -27.88 10.76 -21.49
N LEU A 119 -28.02 9.52 -21.93
CA LEU A 119 -28.47 8.42 -21.09
C LEU A 119 -27.25 7.75 -20.46
N GLN A 120 -27.23 7.69 -19.12
CA GLN A 120 -26.15 7.10 -18.35
C GLN A 120 -26.65 5.84 -17.64
N LEU A 121 -26.10 4.70 -18.01
CA LEU A 121 -26.45 3.40 -17.46
C LEU A 121 -25.26 2.84 -16.67
N THR A 122 -25.51 2.42 -15.45
CA THR A 122 -24.49 1.88 -14.55
C THR A 122 -24.94 0.50 -14.12
N PRO A 123 -24.32 -0.58 -14.61
CA PRO A 123 -24.63 -1.90 -14.12
C PRO A 123 -24.10 -2.05 -12.68
N VAL A 124 -24.94 -2.59 -11.80
CA VAL A 124 -24.63 -2.75 -10.37
C VAL A 124 -24.76 -4.20 -9.99
N ALA A 125 -23.67 -4.78 -9.49
CA ALA A 125 -23.59 -6.16 -9.04
C ALA A 125 -23.65 -6.20 -7.51
N TYR A 126 -24.76 -6.72 -6.98
CA TYR A 126 -24.97 -6.94 -5.56
C TYR A 126 -24.47 -8.32 -5.14
N LYS A 127 -23.57 -8.34 -4.16
CA LYS A 127 -23.14 -9.51 -3.40
C LYS A 127 -23.86 -9.54 -2.05
N ARG A 128 -23.68 -10.60 -1.28
CA ARG A 128 -24.31 -10.74 0.06
C ARG A 128 -24.03 -9.56 1.00
N THR A 129 -22.82 -8.99 0.96
CA THR A 129 -22.35 -7.95 1.89
C THR A 129 -21.75 -6.73 1.19
N ASP A 130 -21.61 -6.76 -0.14
CA ASP A 130 -20.87 -5.77 -0.91
C ASP A 130 -21.60 -5.43 -2.22
N THR A 131 -21.37 -4.23 -2.75
CA THR A 131 -21.98 -3.75 -3.99
C THR A 131 -20.91 -3.20 -4.92
N ILE A 132 -20.79 -3.79 -6.10
CA ILE A 132 -19.81 -3.37 -7.11
C ILE A 132 -20.51 -2.62 -8.23
N ARG A 133 -20.09 -1.38 -8.48
CA ARG A 133 -20.51 -0.62 -9.66
C ARG A 133 -19.58 -0.97 -10.82
N LEU A 134 -20.16 -1.46 -11.91
CA LEU A 134 -19.46 -1.82 -13.12
C LEU A 134 -19.22 -0.58 -14.00
N GLU A 135 -18.39 -0.73 -15.04
CA GLU A 135 -18.08 0.37 -15.96
C GLU A 135 -19.36 0.87 -16.65
N ARG A 136 -19.54 2.20 -16.65
CA ARG A 136 -20.77 2.85 -17.13
C ARG A 136 -20.89 2.76 -18.65
N ILE A 137 -22.13 2.87 -19.14
CA ILE A 137 -22.47 2.96 -20.55
C ILE A 137 -23.11 4.33 -20.76
N PHE A 138 -22.55 5.13 -21.66
CA PHE A 138 -23.07 6.42 -22.06
C PHE A 138 -23.62 6.36 -23.47
N LEU A 139 -24.86 6.80 -23.62
CA LEU A 139 -25.49 7.00 -24.92
C LEU A 139 -25.76 8.49 -25.04
N SER A 140 -24.88 9.15 -25.79
CA SER A 140 -24.81 10.61 -25.88
C SER A 140 -25.56 11.12 -27.10
N GLY A 141 -26.56 11.98 -26.92
CA GLY A 141 -27.24 12.62 -28.04
C GLY A 141 -26.30 13.52 -28.87
N ALA A 142 -26.51 13.60 -30.19
CA ALA A 142 -25.65 14.35 -31.09
C ALA A 142 -25.50 15.84 -30.70
N ASP A 143 -26.56 16.48 -30.23
CA ASP A 143 -26.47 17.88 -29.82
C ASP A 143 -25.89 18.06 -28.42
N PHE A 144 -26.10 17.09 -27.52
CA PHE A 144 -25.46 17.07 -26.21
C PHE A 144 -23.93 16.97 -26.36
N ALA A 145 -23.46 16.06 -27.21
CA ALA A 145 -22.04 15.91 -27.53
C ALA A 145 -21.44 17.17 -28.18
N LYS A 146 -22.17 17.83 -29.09
CA LYS A 146 -21.76 19.13 -29.66
C LYS A 146 -21.60 20.21 -28.58
N MET A 147 -22.51 20.27 -27.62
CA MET A 147 -22.44 21.20 -26.50
C MET A 147 -21.23 20.92 -25.61
N GLN A 148 -20.97 19.65 -25.25
CA GLN A 148 -19.77 19.25 -24.52
C GLN A 148 -18.49 19.70 -25.23
N LYS A 149 -18.37 19.38 -26.53
CA LYS A 149 -17.24 19.79 -27.36
C LYS A 149 -17.08 21.31 -27.38
N LYS A 150 -18.17 22.08 -27.46
CA LYS A 150 -18.15 23.55 -27.41
C LYS A 150 -17.65 24.08 -26.07
N GLY A 151 -18.01 23.44 -24.95
CA GLY A 151 -17.49 23.75 -23.62
C GLY A 151 -15.97 23.59 -23.55
N TYR A 152 -15.46 22.42 -23.99
CA TYR A 152 -14.03 22.15 -24.06
C TYR A 152 -13.28 23.09 -25.02
N MET A 153 -13.85 23.42 -26.18
CA MET A 153 -13.23 24.37 -27.11
C MET A 153 -13.11 25.78 -26.49
N ARG A 154 -14.10 26.23 -25.70
CA ARG A 154 -14.03 27.50 -24.97
C ARG A 154 -12.96 27.48 -23.89
N TYR A 155 -12.87 26.39 -23.15
CA TYR A 155 -11.82 26.22 -22.15
C TYR A 155 -10.43 26.16 -22.79
N GLN A 156 -10.27 25.45 -23.90
CA GLN A 156 -9.01 25.39 -24.62
C GLN A 156 -8.62 26.75 -25.22
N ALA A 157 -9.58 27.53 -25.74
CA ALA A 157 -9.32 28.90 -26.16
C ALA A 157 -8.87 29.80 -25.00
N PHE A 158 -9.42 29.60 -23.80
CA PHE A 158 -8.97 30.27 -22.58
C PHE A 158 -7.54 29.85 -22.21
N MET A 159 -7.23 28.55 -22.20
CA MET A 159 -5.88 28.05 -21.94
C MET A 159 -4.86 28.57 -22.94
N ASN A 160 -5.22 28.64 -24.23
CA ASN A 160 -4.37 29.22 -25.27
C ASN A 160 -4.15 30.73 -25.11
N SER A 161 -5.04 31.42 -24.38
CA SER A 161 -4.86 32.84 -24.05
C SER A 161 -3.84 33.07 -22.93
N ILE A 162 -3.50 32.02 -22.18
CA ILE A 162 -2.47 32.06 -21.14
C ILE A 162 -1.11 31.94 -21.83
N ILE A 163 -0.23 32.89 -21.57
CA ILE A 163 1.15 32.86 -22.05
C ILE A 163 1.92 31.85 -21.17
N PRO A 164 2.57 30.83 -21.75
CA PRO A 164 3.47 29.96 -21.00
C PRO A 164 4.69 30.73 -20.48
N ASP A 165 5.22 30.33 -19.33
CA ASP A 165 6.37 31.02 -18.70
C ASP A 165 7.61 31.03 -19.59
N SER A 166 7.80 29.98 -20.39
CA SER A 166 8.89 29.88 -21.37
C SER A 166 8.85 30.97 -22.46
N LEU A 167 7.69 31.57 -22.71
CA LEU A 167 7.50 32.60 -23.75
C LEU A 167 7.44 34.02 -23.18
N TYR A 168 7.63 34.23 -21.87
CA TYR A 168 7.57 35.55 -21.24
C TYR A 168 8.64 36.48 -21.80
N LEU A 169 9.89 36.02 -21.90
CA LEU A 169 10.99 36.83 -22.42
C LEU A 169 10.76 37.23 -23.89
N GLN A 170 10.06 36.40 -24.67
CA GLN A 170 9.77 36.72 -26.07
C GLN A 170 8.59 37.69 -26.24
N LYS A 171 7.56 37.57 -25.40
CA LYS A 171 6.29 38.31 -25.57
C LYS A 171 6.12 39.52 -24.66
N LEU A 172 6.79 39.55 -23.51
CA LEU A 172 6.57 40.54 -22.44
C LEU A 172 7.80 41.39 -22.13
N PHE A 173 8.94 41.11 -22.79
CA PHE A 173 10.18 41.86 -22.63
C PHE A 173 10.59 42.52 -23.95
N ASP A 174 10.78 43.84 -23.94
CA ASP A 174 11.28 44.58 -25.10
C ASP A 174 12.82 44.50 -25.16
N GLU A 175 13.32 43.43 -25.78
CA GLU A 175 14.76 43.19 -25.94
C GLU A 175 15.47 44.32 -26.71
N LYS A 176 14.79 44.92 -27.69
CA LYS A 176 15.37 45.99 -28.53
C LYS A 176 15.51 47.28 -27.74
N GLY A 177 14.46 47.65 -27.00
CA GLY A 177 14.47 48.80 -26.09
C GLY A 177 15.52 48.65 -24.99
N TYR A 178 15.58 47.46 -24.37
CA TYR A 178 16.57 47.13 -23.35
C TYR A 178 18.01 47.29 -23.85
N ARG A 179 18.34 46.70 -25.00
CA ARG A 179 19.69 46.81 -25.60
C ARG A 179 20.05 48.24 -25.94
N LYS A 180 19.09 49.03 -26.44
CA LYS A 180 19.31 50.45 -26.73
C LYS A 180 19.61 51.25 -25.46
N ALA A 181 18.85 51.01 -24.39
CA ALA A 181 19.05 51.69 -23.12
C ALA A 181 20.39 51.32 -22.45
N LEU A 182 20.83 50.06 -22.56
CA LEU A 182 22.17 49.67 -22.12
C LEU A 182 23.26 50.41 -22.91
N ALA A 183 23.14 50.45 -24.25
CA ALA A 183 24.10 51.15 -25.09
C ALA A 183 24.13 52.66 -24.82
N GLU A 184 22.97 53.29 -24.59
CA GLU A 184 22.88 54.71 -24.22
C GLU A 184 23.57 54.98 -22.87
N LEU A 185 23.41 54.08 -21.89
CA LEU A 185 24.08 54.20 -20.59
C LEU A 185 25.60 54.02 -20.70
N GLU A 186 26.06 53.05 -21.51
CA GLU A 186 27.47 52.87 -21.83
C GLU A 186 28.06 54.11 -22.50
N ASP A 187 27.33 54.68 -23.46
CA ASP A 187 27.73 55.91 -24.15
C ASP A 187 27.80 57.10 -23.17
N GLU A 188 26.83 57.26 -22.28
CA GLU A 188 26.86 58.29 -21.24
C GLU A 188 28.09 58.16 -20.34
N TYR A 189 28.41 56.94 -19.89
CA TYR A 189 29.60 56.66 -19.09
C TYR A 189 30.89 56.93 -19.87
N PHE A 190 30.93 56.55 -21.15
CA PHE A 190 32.06 56.79 -22.03
C PHE A 190 32.26 58.29 -22.29
N GLN A 191 31.19 59.04 -22.56
CA GLN A 191 31.27 60.49 -22.73
C GLN A 191 31.74 61.16 -21.45
N ALA A 192 31.20 60.81 -20.28
CA ALA A 192 31.63 61.38 -19.01
C ALA A 192 33.14 61.17 -18.77
N TRP A 193 33.62 59.95 -18.99
CA TRP A 193 35.04 59.63 -18.92
C TRP A 193 35.87 60.44 -19.94
N LYS A 194 35.43 60.51 -21.19
CA LYS A 194 36.11 61.28 -22.25
C LYS A 194 36.21 62.76 -21.90
N HIS A 195 35.16 63.36 -21.35
CA HIS A 195 35.17 64.75 -20.93
C HIS A 195 36.17 64.99 -19.79
N GLU A 196 36.26 64.08 -18.82
CA GLU A 196 37.25 64.15 -17.73
C GLU A 196 38.69 64.02 -18.26
N VAL A 197 38.93 63.11 -19.21
CA VAL A 197 40.25 62.95 -19.85
C VAL A 197 40.66 64.21 -20.61
N ILE A 198 39.78 64.76 -21.45
CA ILE A 198 40.04 66.01 -22.19
C ILE A 198 40.25 67.18 -21.23
N ALA A 199 39.48 67.25 -20.14
CA ALA A 199 39.66 68.27 -19.12
C ALA A 199 41.04 68.17 -18.45
N LYS A 200 41.50 66.94 -18.16
CA LYS A 200 42.84 66.69 -17.62
C LYS A 200 43.95 67.06 -18.61
N GLU A 201 43.80 66.75 -19.90
CA GLU A 201 44.76 67.17 -20.93
C GLU A 201 44.82 68.69 -21.06
N ARG A 202 43.67 69.36 -21.07
CA ARG A 202 43.59 70.84 -21.09
C ARG A 202 44.20 71.45 -19.83
N TRP A 203 44.06 70.80 -18.68
CA TRP A 203 44.75 71.20 -17.45
C TRP A 203 46.26 71.11 -17.61
N ILE A 204 46.79 70.01 -18.15
CA ILE A 204 48.23 69.82 -18.38
C ILE A 204 48.76 70.93 -19.30
N ASP A 205 48.16 71.13 -20.47
CA ASP A 205 48.57 72.18 -21.43
C ASP A 205 48.49 73.58 -20.81
N TRP A 206 47.44 73.88 -20.05
CA TRP A 206 47.33 75.15 -19.33
C TRP A 206 48.43 75.28 -18.26
N SER A 207 48.68 74.22 -17.50
CA SER A 207 49.65 74.23 -16.41
C SER A 207 51.07 74.40 -16.94
N ASP A 208 51.40 73.79 -18.08
CA ASP A 208 52.70 73.91 -18.73
C ASP A 208 52.92 75.34 -19.26
N LYS A 209 51.90 75.92 -19.91
CA LYS A 209 51.95 77.31 -20.40
C LYS A 209 52.08 78.32 -19.27
N ALA A 210 51.33 78.13 -18.19
CA ALA A 210 51.38 79.01 -17.02
C ALA A 210 52.71 78.84 -16.26
N ASN A 211 53.22 77.61 -16.11
CA ASN A 211 54.54 77.33 -15.55
C ASN A 211 55.63 78.02 -16.37
N ALA A 212 55.61 77.92 -17.70
CA ALA A 212 56.57 78.59 -18.57
C ALA A 212 56.52 80.13 -18.42
N ARG A 213 55.33 80.71 -18.29
CA ARG A 213 55.15 82.16 -18.03
C ARG A 213 55.68 82.56 -16.66
N PHE A 214 55.41 81.77 -15.63
CA PHE A 214 55.91 82.01 -14.27
C PHE A 214 57.43 81.87 -14.21
N ALA A 215 58.01 80.86 -14.87
CA ALA A 215 59.44 80.69 -15.02
C ALA A 215 60.10 81.89 -15.71
N LEU A 216 59.52 82.38 -16.82
CA LEU A 216 60.02 83.58 -17.51
C LEU A 216 59.91 84.84 -16.64
N PHE A 217 58.80 85.02 -15.92
CA PHE A 217 58.59 86.13 -15.00
C PHE A 217 59.60 86.08 -13.85
N ASN A 218 59.76 84.93 -13.21
CA ASN A 218 60.70 84.72 -12.12
C ASN A 218 62.14 84.94 -12.59
N TYR A 219 62.52 84.45 -13.78
CA TYR A 219 63.84 84.69 -14.36
C TYR A 219 64.11 86.19 -14.57
N LYS A 220 63.16 86.93 -15.14
CA LYS A 220 63.28 88.38 -15.31
C LYS A 220 63.33 89.11 -13.97
N MET A 221 62.52 88.67 -12.99
CA MET A 221 62.48 89.22 -11.64
C MET A 221 63.83 89.03 -10.93
N GLU A 222 64.39 87.82 -10.95
CA GLU A 222 65.71 87.53 -10.36
C GLU A 222 66.82 88.32 -11.06
N ARG A 223 66.78 88.44 -12.39
CA ARG A 223 67.72 89.28 -13.15
C ARG A 223 67.63 90.76 -12.74
N ASN A 224 66.40 91.29 -12.65
CA ASN A 224 66.17 92.67 -12.23
C ASN A 224 66.61 92.90 -10.78
N ARG A 225 66.36 91.94 -9.89
CA ARG A 225 66.80 91.94 -8.49
C ARG A 225 68.32 91.95 -8.38
N GLN A 226 69.02 91.19 -9.22
CA GLN A 226 70.48 91.21 -9.31
C GLN A 226 71.01 92.55 -9.80
N ALA A 227 70.33 93.23 -10.72
CA ALA A 227 70.76 94.53 -11.26
C ALA A 227 70.77 95.67 -10.21
N ILE A 228 70.00 95.54 -9.12
CA ILE A 228 70.01 96.48 -7.99
C ILE A 228 70.78 95.96 -6.77
N ALA A 229 71.35 94.75 -6.82
CA ALA A 229 71.97 94.10 -5.67
C ALA A 229 73.17 94.90 -5.15
N GLY A 230 73.12 95.30 -3.88
CA GLY A 230 74.14 96.13 -3.22
C GLY A 230 73.80 97.63 -3.11
N TYR A 231 72.68 98.09 -3.71
CA TYR A 231 72.20 99.47 -3.63
C TYR A 231 70.83 99.56 -2.95
N ASN A 232 70.73 100.34 -1.87
CA ASN A 232 69.45 100.60 -1.18
C ASN A 232 68.55 101.51 -2.05
N SER A 233 67.63 100.89 -2.80
CA SER A 233 66.70 101.56 -3.73
C SER A 233 65.25 101.23 -3.39
N ILE A 234 64.38 102.25 -3.47
CA ILE A 234 62.91 102.10 -3.32
C ILE A 234 62.33 101.06 -4.30
N LEU A 235 63.03 100.77 -5.41
CA LEU A 235 62.60 99.76 -6.39
C LEU A 235 62.55 98.32 -5.82
N GLU A 236 63.29 98.01 -4.76
CA GLU A 236 63.30 96.68 -4.13
C GLU A 236 61.92 96.27 -3.60
N HIS A 237 61.05 97.23 -3.27
CA HIS A 237 59.69 96.96 -2.80
C HIS A 237 58.66 96.79 -3.93
N LEU A 238 59.05 96.87 -5.21
CA LEU A 238 58.13 96.64 -6.34
C LEU A 238 58.05 95.15 -6.73
N PRO A 239 56.86 94.59 -7.04
CA PRO A 239 56.68 93.17 -7.35
C PRO A 239 57.60 92.61 -8.46
N ALA A 240 58.09 93.47 -9.36
CA ALA A 240 59.04 93.10 -10.40
C ALA A 240 60.44 92.72 -9.88
N TYR A 241 60.72 92.89 -8.58
CA TYR A 241 62.03 92.66 -7.94
C TYR A 241 61.98 91.66 -6.76
N TRP A 242 60.80 91.25 -6.27
CA TRP A 242 60.69 90.34 -5.12
C TRP A 242 59.55 89.30 -5.19
N LEU A 243 58.59 89.42 -6.11
CA LEU A 243 57.48 88.47 -6.19
C LEU A 243 57.89 87.23 -6.99
N ARG A 244 58.02 86.07 -6.33
CA ARG A 244 58.18 84.77 -7.02
C ARG A 244 56.80 84.15 -7.26
N ARG A 245 56.56 83.68 -8.49
CA ARG A 245 55.32 82.99 -8.89
C ARG A 245 55.57 81.50 -9.00
N GLU A 246 54.81 80.72 -8.26
CA GLU A 246 54.81 79.25 -8.35
C GLU A 246 53.39 78.76 -8.57
N MET A 247 53.24 77.53 -9.04
CA MET A 247 51.93 76.87 -9.15
C MET A 247 51.40 76.48 -7.78
N ASP A 248 51.09 77.50 -6.99
CA ASP A 248 50.37 77.38 -5.73
C ASP A 248 48.87 77.60 -5.96
N GLY A 249 48.02 77.06 -5.10
CA GLY A 249 46.56 77.02 -5.24
C GLY A 249 45.88 78.38 -5.44
N ARG A 250 46.58 79.48 -5.15
CA ARG A 250 46.12 80.87 -5.40
C ARG A 250 46.08 81.25 -6.87
N TYR A 251 46.96 80.68 -7.71
CA TYR A 251 47.06 81.03 -9.13
C TYR A 251 46.32 80.05 -10.04
N ILE A 252 45.80 78.95 -9.49
CA ILE A 252 45.07 77.91 -10.21
C ILE A 252 43.59 78.30 -10.31
N PRO A 253 43.03 78.46 -11.51
CA PRO A 253 41.60 78.69 -11.69
C PRO A 253 40.75 77.61 -11.02
N SER A 254 39.58 77.97 -10.48
CA SER A 254 38.68 77.07 -9.76
C SER A 254 38.34 75.79 -10.55
N LYS A 255 38.15 75.90 -11.86
CA LYS A 255 37.87 74.76 -12.76
C LYS A 255 38.95 73.69 -12.81
N TRP A 256 40.19 74.02 -12.40
CA TRP A 256 41.33 73.11 -12.46
C TRP A 256 41.75 72.56 -11.10
N ARG A 257 41.15 73.05 -10.01
CA ARG A 257 41.51 72.67 -8.64
C ARG A 257 41.45 71.16 -8.41
N ILE A 258 40.46 70.50 -9.01
CA ILE A 258 40.25 69.04 -8.93
C ILE A 258 41.47 68.23 -9.47
N PHE A 259 42.22 68.78 -10.44
CA PHE A 259 43.40 68.10 -10.99
C PHE A 259 44.71 68.53 -10.32
N ALA A 260 44.74 69.68 -9.64
CA ALA A 260 45.93 70.21 -8.97
C ALA A 260 46.28 69.45 -7.69
N ASP A 261 45.28 68.97 -6.95
CA ASP A 261 45.45 68.29 -5.65
C ASP A 261 46.07 66.87 -5.78
N GLY A 262 46.35 66.38 -6.99
CA GLY A 262 47.06 65.12 -7.26
C GLY A 262 46.30 63.82 -6.96
N ASN A 263 45.25 63.85 -6.15
CA ASN A 263 44.50 62.67 -5.69
C ASN A 263 43.38 62.21 -6.63
N HIS A 264 43.05 62.96 -7.68
CA HIS A 264 41.94 62.63 -8.58
C HIS A 264 42.36 61.59 -9.64
N ARG A 265 41.80 60.36 -9.52
CA ARG A 265 41.95 59.29 -10.50
C ARG A 265 40.70 59.19 -11.36
N ILE A 266 40.85 59.39 -12.66
CA ILE A 266 39.78 59.16 -13.65
C ILE A 266 39.50 57.66 -13.67
N ARG A 267 38.29 57.25 -13.29
CA ARG A 267 37.84 55.84 -13.30
C ARG A 267 36.83 55.65 -14.42
N THR A 268 36.94 54.53 -15.14
CA THR A 268 35.88 54.08 -16.03
C THR A 268 34.74 53.50 -15.20
N LYS A 269 33.51 53.97 -15.44
CA LYS A 269 32.30 53.36 -14.87
C LYS A 269 31.91 52.18 -15.75
N SER A 270 31.58 51.04 -15.13
CA SER A 270 31.01 49.87 -15.81
C SER A 270 29.56 49.69 -15.37
N ILE A 271 28.72 49.14 -16.25
CA ILE A 271 27.34 48.79 -15.90
C ILE A 271 27.35 47.83 -14.72
N THR A 272 26.58 48.16 -13.68
CA THR A 272 26.39 47.27 -12.53
C THR A 272 25.18 46.36 -12.73
N PRO A 273 25.07 45.26 -11.98
CA PRO A 273 23.85 44.46 -11.95
C PRO A 273 22.61 45.26 -11.53
N GLU A 274 22.78 46.28 -10.69
CA GLU A 274 21.70 47.18 -10.24
C GLU A 274 21.19 48.04 -11.40
N ASP A 275 22.09 48.62 -12.20
CA ASP A 275 21.73 49.37 -13.41
C ASP A 275 20.99 48.47 -14.42
N SER A 276 21.48 47.25 -14.59
CA SER A 276 20.86 46.26 -15.48
C SER A 276 19.46 45.84 -14.99
N ALA A 277 19.29 45.68 -13.68
CA ALA A 277 18.00 45.36 -13.07
C ALA A 277 17.01 46.52 -13.23
N ALA A 278 17.43 47.76 -12.96
CA ALA A 278 16.59 48.95 -13.13
C ALA A 278 16.13 49.15 -14.58
N ILE A 279 17.00 48.89 -15.56
CA ILE A 279 16.64 48.90 -16.98
C ILE A 279 15.68 47.74 -17.28
N THR A 280 15.96 46.54 -16.78
CA THR A 280 15.09 45.36 -16.98
C THR A 280 13.67 45.62 -16.47
N GLU A 281 13.54 46.26 -15.30
CA GLU A 281 12.24 46.59 -14.73
C GLU A 281 11.42 47.52 -15.64
N ARG A 282 12.09 48.46 -16.31
CA ARG A 282 11.45 49.41 -17.21
C ARG A 282 10.95 48.78 -18.52
N PHE A 283 11.63 47.75 -19.01
CA PHE A 283 11.33 47.10 -20.30
C PHE A 283 10.55 45.78 -20.17
N THR A 284 10.23 45.36 -18.95
CA THR A 284 9.38 44.20 -18.68
C THR A 284 7.94 44.65 -18.38
N ASP A 285 6.96 44.09 -19.09
CA ASP A 285 5.54 44.38 -18.86
C ASP A 285 4.99 43.58 -17.67
N TYR A 286 5.29 44.02 -16.45
CA TYR A 286 4.81 43.38 -15.23
C TYR A 286 3.28 43.41 -15.09
N GLY A 287 2.61 44.39 -15.69
CA GLY A 287 1.14 44.47 -15.71
C GLY A 287 0.53 43.26 -16.41
N LYS A 288 1.02 42.94 -17.61
CA LYS A 288 0.60 41.74 -18.35
C LYS A 288 1.05 40.44 -17.70
N MET A 289 2.21 40.40 -17.04
CA MET A 289 2.63 39.23 -16.26
C MET A 289 1.65 38.94 -15.11
N ALA A 290 1.25 39.97 -14.38
CA ALA A 290 0.27 39.86 -13.30
C ALA A 290 -1.12 39.48 -13.83
N GLU A 291 -1.56 40.02 -14.97
CA GLU A 291 -2.81 39.62 -15.62
C GLU A 291 -2.77 38.14 -16.05
N ASN A 292 -1.67 37.69 -16.65
CA ASN A 292 -1.49 36.30 -17.05
C ASN A 292 -1.48 35.35 -15.83
N GLN A 293 -0.87 35.77 -14.73
CA GLN A 293 -0.88 35.03 -13.48
C GLN A 293 -2.31 34.89 -12.91
N LYS A 294 -3.09 35.98 -12.91
CA LYS A 294 -4.52 35.92 -12.54
C LYS A 294 -5.31 34.98 -13.45
N ARG A 295 -5.04 34.95 -14.76
CA ARG A 295 -5.69 34.01 -15.68
C ARG A 295 -5.31 32.56 -15.38
N LYS A 296 -4.08 32.27 -14.97
CA LYS A 296 -3.69 30.93 -14.50
C LYS A 296 -4.45 30.52 -13.25
N GLU A 297 -4.60 31.43 -12.29
CA GLU A 297 -5.37 31.19 -11.05
C GLU A 297 -6.85 30.92 -11.35
N LEU A 298 -7.45 31.67 -12.28
CA LEU A 298 -8.85 31.49 -12.72
C LEU A 298 -9.08 30.24 -13.57
N ALA A 299 -8.05 29.47 -13.93
CA ALA A 299 -8.20 28.33 -14.83
C ALA A 299 -9.13 27.24 -14.28
N GLY A 300 -9.13 26.99 -12.97
CA GLY A 300 -10.06 26.06 -12.33
C GLY A 300 -11.51 26.52 -12.44
N GLU A 301 -11.78 27.77 -12.07
CA GLU A 301 -13.13 28.35 -12.13
C GLU A 301 -13.67 28.42 -13.57
N MET A 302 -12.80 28.78 -14.52
CA MET A 302 -13.16 28.81 -15.94
C MET A 302 -13.42 27.42 -16.51
N TYR A 303 -12.73 26.38 -16.01
CA TYR A 303 -13.04 25.00 -16.35
C TYR A 303 -14.46 24.62 -15.93
N GLU A 304 -14.82 24.84 -14.66
CA GLU A 304 -16.16 24.54 -14.16
C GLU A 304 -17.27 25.34 -14.84
N LYS A 305 -16.96 26.58 -15.24
CA LYS A 305 -17.89 27.46 -15.96
C LYS A 305 -18.15 26.98 -17.40
N TYR A 306 -17.11 26.55 -18.12
CA TYR A 306 -17.23 26.18 -19.54
C TYR A 306 -17.54 24.70 -19.74
N VAL A 307 -16.94 23.82 -18.93
CA VAL A 307 -17.08 22.36 -19.00
C VAL A 307 -18.08 21.91 -17.94
N ARG A 308 -19.37 22.17 -18.20
CA ARG A 308 -20.48 21.75 -17.32
C ARG A 308 -20.66 20.22 -17.26
N PHE A 309 -20.30 19.53 -18.34
CA PHE A 309 -20.47 18.09 -18.51
C PHE A 309 -19.14 17.47 -18.93
N PRO A 310 -18.25 17.14 -17.98
CA PRO A 310 -16.95 16.57 -18.30
C PRO A 310 -17.08 15.18 -18.94
N TYR A 311 -16.10 14.79 -19.74
CA TYR A 311 -16.01 13.40 -20.22
C TYR A 311 -15.63 12.48 -19.06
N GLU A 312 -16.50 11.51 -18.79
CA GLU A 312 -16.25 10.44 -17.82
C GLU A 312 -15.78 9.18 -18.54
N SER A 313 -14.94 8.38 -17.90
CA SER A 313 -14.55 7.06 -18.42
C SER A 313 -15.75 6.11 -18.45
N ALA A 314 -16.08 5.58 -19.62
CA ALA A 314 -17.16 4.63 -19.81
C ALA A 314 -16.71 3.45 -20.67
N ARG A 315 -17.39 2.32 -20.48
CA ARG A 315 -17.25 1.11 -21.30
C ARG A 315 -17.57 1.40 -22.76
N LEU A 316 -18.61 2.20 -22.96
CA LEU A 316 -19.10 2.63 -24.25
C LEU A 316 -19.60 4.07 -24.12
N ASP A 317 -19.15 4.92 -25.03
CA ASP A 317 -19.73 6.25 -25.25
C ASP A 317 -20.07 6.39 -26.74
N THR A 318 -21.34 6.26 -27.08
CA THR A 318 -21.80 6.27 -28.48
C THR A 318 -22.76 7.41 -28.74
N VAL A 319 -22.64 8.02 -29.92
CA VAL A 319 -23.60 9.00 -30.44
C VAL A 319 -24.64 8.30 -31.29
N ILE A 320 -25.88 8.22 -30.80
CA ILE A 320 -26.99 7.55 -31.49
C ILE A 320 -27.89 8.59 -32.16
N LYS A 321 -28.33 8.30 -33.40
CA LYS A 321 -29.38 9.07 -34.10
C LYS A 321 -30.77 8.63 -33.60
N GLU A 322 -31.74 9.54 -33.65
CA GLU A 322 -33.17 9.23 -33.41
C GLU A 322 -33.59 7.99 -34.23
N GLY A 323 -34.06 6.93 -33.56
CA GLY A 323 -34.35 5.65 -34.20
C GLY A 323 -34.44 4.48 -33.22
N ASP A 324 -34.61 3.27 -33.78
CA ASP A 324 -34.97 1.99 -33.13
C ASP A 324 -34.18 1.62 -31.85
N SER A 325 -34.66 0.60 -31.13
CA SER A 325 -34.05 0.11 -29.89
C SER A 325 -32.55 -0.17 -30.01
N PHE A 326 -31.79 0.22 -28.99
CA PHE A 326 -30.34 0.00 -28.94
C PHE A 326 -30.03 -1.24 -28.10
N VAL A 327 -29.27 -2.17 -28.68
CA VAL A 327 -28.87 -3.44 -28.04
C VAL A 327 -27.36 -3.48 -27.90
N TYR A 328 -26.86 -3.70 -26.68
CA TYR A 328 -25.43 -3.77 -26.40
C TYR A 328 -25.07 -5.02 -25.60
N TYR A 329 -24.06 -5.75 -26.09
CA TYR A 329 -23.48 -6.89 -25.39
C TYR A 329 -22.40 -6.42 -24.42
N TYR A 330 -22.69 -6.53 -23.12
CA TYR A 330 -21.78 -6.16 -22.05
C TYR A 330 -21.04 -7.40 -21.55
N LYS A 331 -19.71 -7.30 -21.38
CA LYS A 331 -18.88 -8.33 -20.75
C LYS A 331 -17.83 -7.68 -19.86
N GLN A 332 -17.73 -8.15 -18.61
CA GLN A 332 -16.72 -7.71 -17.64
C GLN A 332 -16.24 -8.87 -16.77
N GLU A 333 -14.92 -8.93 -16.54
CA GLU A 333 -14.31 -9.87 -15.59
C GLU A 333 -14.31 -9.26 -14.17
N LEU A 334 -14.63 -10.06 -13.16
CA LEU A 334 -14.55 -9.69 -11.75
C LEU A 334 -13.73 -10.72 -10.97
N PRO A 335 -13.02 -10.30 -9.91
CA PRO A 335 -12.37 -11.24 -9.00
C PRO A 335 -13.41 -12.03 -8.20
N ALA A 336 -13.19 -13.34 -8.07
CA ALA A 336 -13.95 -14.21 -7.19
C ALA A 336 -13.50 -13.96 -5.75
N THR A 337 -14.47 -13.69 -4.87
CA THR A 337 -14.25 -13.48 -3.43
C THR A 337 -15.22 -14.34 -2.62
N GLU A 338 -15.03 -14.41 -1.30
CA GLU A 338 -15.88 -15.17 -0.35
C GLU A 338 -17.40 -15.03 -0.62
N ASN A 339 -17.83 -13.82 -0.97
CA ASN A 339 -19.24 -13.45 -1.16
C ASN A 339 -19.74 -13.58 -2.61
N THR A 340 -18.99 -14.28 -3.48
CA THR A 340 -19.33 -14.45 -4.90
C THR A 340 -20.03 -15.78 -5.22
N LYS A 341 -20.72 -16.42 -4.28
CA LYS A 341 -21.53 -17.63 -4.60
C LYS A 341 -22.76 -17.28 -5.44
N LYS A 342 -23.35 -16.11 -5.19
CA LYS A 342 -24.52 -15.55 -5.87
C LYS A 342 -24.29 -14.06 -6.10
N ILE A 343 -24.56 -13.55 -7.30
CA ILE A 343 -24.49 -12.13 -7.63
C ILE A 343 -25.80 -11.72 -8.28
N ASP A 344 -26.47 -10.72 -7.72
CA ASP A 344 -27.67 -10.14 -8.31
C ASP A 344 -27.27 -8.87 -9.07
N LEU A 345 -27.46 -8.86 -10.39
CA LEU A 345 -27.10 -7.75 -11.28
C LEU A 345 -28.35 -6.93 -11.62
N THR A 346 -28.27 -5.62 -11.43
CA THR A 346 -29.25 -4.65 -11.91
C THR A 346 -28.57 -3.58 -12.77
N LEU A 347 -29.37 -2.70 -13.37
CA LEU A 347 -28.92 -1.56 -14.15
C LEU A 347 -29.56 -0.28 -13.62
N ASP A 348 -28.74 0.59 -13.07
CA ASP A 348 -29.16 1.90 -12.61
C ASP A 348 -29.04 2.89 -13.77
N GLY A 349 -30.15 3.51 -14.16
CA GLY A 349 -30.21 4.43 -15.27
C GLY A 349 -30.56 5.85 -14.84
N GLN A 350 -29.92 6.85 -15.46
CA GLN A 350 -30.29 8.26 -15.32
C GLN A 350 -30.17 8.99 -16.67
N ILE A 351 -31.08 9.91 -16.93
CA ILE A 351 -31.01 10.81 -18.08
C ILE A 351 -30.48 12.16 -17.60
N LEU A 352 -29.46 12.65 -18.29
CA LEU A 352 -28.85 13.95 -18.08
C LEU A 352 -29.19 14.86 -19.26
N SER A 353 -30.07 15.83 -19.03
CA SER A 353 -30.48 16.79 -20.06
C SER A 353 -29.46 17.91 -20.23
N LYS A 354 -29.52 18.62 -21.36
CA LYS A 354 -28.76 19.87 -21.59
C LYS A 354 -28.96 20.92 -20.50
N ASP A 355 -30.14 20.96 -19.88
CA ASP A 355 -30.51 21.94 -18.85
C ASP A 355 -30.03 21.54 -17.44
N GLU A 356 -29.06 20.63 -17.35
CA GLU A 356 -28.50 20.07 -16.10
C GLU A 356 -29.51 19.27 -15.25
N THR A 357 -30.73 19.07 -15.75
CA THR A 357 -31.75 18.26 -15.09
C THR A 357 -31.38 16.78 -15.14
N ARG A 358 -31.41 16.14 -13.97
CA ARG A 358 -31.16 14.71 -13.79
C ARG A 358 -32.47 14.01 -13.50
N THR A 359 -32.85 13.07 -14.35
CA THR A 359 -34.05 12.25 -14.15
C THR A 359 -33.64 10.79 -13.98
N ALA A 360 -34.01 10.21 -12.85
CA ALA A 360 -33.74 8.80 -12.59
C ALA A 360 -34.71 7.93 -13.39
N LEU A 361 -34.20 6.86 -13.98
CA LEU A 361 -35.02 5.86 -14.66
C LEU A 361 -35.68 4.92 -13.65
N PRO A 362 -36.83 4.31 -14.01
CA PRO A 362 -37.41 3.25 -13.19
C PRO A 362 -36.43 2.08 -13.02
N PRO A 363 -36.51 1.31 -11.93
CA PRO A 363 -35.64 0.18 -11.69
C PRO A 363 -35.74 -0.83 -12.84
N SER A 364 -34.59 -1.31 -13.30
CA SER A 364 -34.47 -2.33 -14.34
C SER A 364 -34.70 -3.74 -13.79
N ASP A 365 -34.69 -4.72 -14.68
CA ASP A 365 -34.81 -6.13 -14.31
C ASP A 365 -33.52 -6.64 -13.63
N THR A 366 -33.67 -7.65 -12.76
CA THR A 366 -32.54 -8.26 -12.04
C THR A 366 -32.17 -9.60 -12.66
N ILE A 367 -30.88 -9.80 -12.95
CA ILE A 367 -30.33 -11.10 -13.36
C ILE A 367 -29.49 -11.66 -12.21
N THR A 368 -29.83 -12.86 -11.75
CA THR A 368 -29.09 -13.59 -10.73
C THR A 368 -28.04 -14.49 -11.36
N TYR A 369 -26.78 -14.31 -11.02
CA TYR A 369 -25.68 -15.19 -11.38
C TYR A 369 -25.39 -16.15 -10.23
N PHE A 370 -25.42 -17.44 -10.51
CA PHE A 370 -24.93 -18.49 -9.62
C PHE A 370 -23.55 -18.92 -10.10
N ILE A 371 -22.58 -18.92 -9.19
CA ILE A 371 -21.18 -19.13 -9.58
C ILE A 371 -20.76 -20.54 -9.23
N SER A 372 -20.51 -21.31 -10.27
CA SER A 372 -20.01 -22.68 -10.16
C SER A 372 -18.49 -22.66 -9.99
N SER A 373 -18.00 -23.32 -8.94
CA SER A 373 -16.61 -23.26 -8.51
C SER A 373 -16.06 -24.66 -8.25
N MET A 374 -14.74 -24.83 -8.38
CA MET A 374 -14.07 -26.10 -8.06
C MET A 374 -14.04 -26.38 -6.55
N VAL A 375 -14.30 -25.37 -5.72
CA VAL A 375 -14.45 -25.49 -4.26
C VAL A 375 -15.49 -26.54 -3.84
N GLN A 376 -16.49 -26.81 -4.68
CA GLN A 376 -17.49 -27.84 -4.37
C GLN A 376 -16.89 -29.25 -4.27
N PHE A 377 -15.79 -29.49 -4.98
CA PHE A 377 -15.13 -30.80 -5.07
C PHE A 377 -14.07 -31.02 -3.98
N LEU A 378 -13.95 -30.12 -3.00
CA LEU A 378 -12.99 -30.26 -1.91
C LEU A 378 -13.26 -31.49 -1.04
N ASP A 379 -12.20 -32.22 -0.72
CA ASP A 379 -12.21 -33.27 0.29
C ASP A 379 -12.20 -32.62 1.68
N ARG A 380 -13.33 -32.73 2.40
CA ARG A 380 -13.52 -32.18 3.75
C ARG A 380 -13.18 -33.18 4.85
N THR A 381 -12.61 -34.33 4.53
CA THR A 381 -12.23 -35.31 5.54
C THR A 381 -11.11 -34.77 6.43
N PRO A 382 -11.26 -34.79 7.76
CA PRO A 382 -10.23 -34.27 8.65
C PRO A 382 -8.95 -35.11 8.55
N ARG A 383 -7.81 -34.43 8.42
CA ARG A 383 -6.48 -35.06 8.46
C ARG A 383 -5.94 -35.06 9.89
N TYR A 384 -5.09 -36.03 10.20
CA TYR A 384 -4.49 -36.19 11.53
C TYR A 384 -2.97 -36.28 11.44
N LYS A 385 -2.25 -35.53 12.29
CA LYS A 385 -0.81 -35.66 12.49
C LYS A 385 -0.52 -36.49 13.73
N LYS A 386 0.49 -37.34 13.64
CA LYS A 386 1.01 -38.10 14.78
C LYS A 386 1.76 -37.16 15.71
N ARG A 387 1.23 -36.93 16.92
CA ARG A 387 1.93 -36.19 17.97
C ARG A 387 2.50 -37.16 18.98
N ILE A 388 3.80 -37.04 19.23
CA ILE A 388 4.51 -37.80 20.26
C ILE A 388 4.29 -37.06 21.57
N ILE A 389 3.57 -37.68 22.50
CA ILE A 389 3.39 -37.15 23.85
C ILE A 389 4.24 -37.99 24.80
N THR A 390 5.11 -37.34 25.57
CA THR A 390 5.95 -37.98 26.58
C THR A 390 5.25 -37.95 27.94
N ARG A 391 5.46 -39.01 28.72
CA ARG A 391 4.88 -39.13 30.06
C ARG A 391 5.51 -38.15 31.03
N LYS A 392 6.81 -37.95 30.95
CA LYS A 392 7.57 -37.10 31.88
C LYS A 392 7.77 -35.71 31.30
N ASP A 393 7.76 -34.72 32.18
CA ASP A 393 8.02 -33.32 31.87
C ASP A 393 8.77 -32.64 33.04
N GLU A 394 9.42 -31.52 32.76
CA GLU A 394 10.19 -30.77 33.75
C GLU A 394 9.92 -29.27 33.66
N VAL A 395 9.63 -28.64 34.80
CA VAL A 395 9.44 -27.18 34.90
C VAL A 395 10.45 -26.64 35.91
N SER A 396 11.12 -25.53 35.60
CA SER A 396 12.07 -24.89 36.51
C SER A 396 11.62 -23.49 36.90
N LEU A 397 11.74 -23.15 38.19
CA LEU A 397 11.42 -21.85 38.77
C LEU A 397 12.54 -21.44 39.73
N ARG A 398 13.03 -20.20 39.67
CA ARG A 398 14.01 -19.68 40.64
C ARG A 398 13.37 -18.64 41.54
N ALA A 399 13.55 -18.79 42.84
CA ALA A 399 13.09 -17.84 43.86
C ALA A 399 14.29 -17.16 44.54
N TYR A 400 14.25 -15.83 44.64
CA TYR A 400 15.35 -15.06 45.23
C TYR A 400 15.08 -14.77 46.71
N VAL A 401 15.70 -15.55 47.60
CA VAL A 401 15.42 -15.47 49.04
C VAL A 401 16.46 -14.59 49.74
N THR A 402 15.97 -13.55 50.38
CA THR A 402 16.76 -12.60 51.18
C THR A 402 16.92 -13.11 52.60
N TYR A 403 18.15 -13.23 53.07
CA TYR A 403 18.48 -13.59 54.45
C TYR A 403 19.18 -12.44 55.15
N LYS A 404 19.02 -12.34 56.47
CA LYS A 404 19.83 -11.43 57.29
C LYS A 404 21.32 -11.84 57.21
N PRO A 405 22.28 -10.91 57.27
CA PRO A 405 23.70 -11.24 57.24
C PRO A 405 24.07 -12.28 58.30
N GLY A 406 24.81 -13.32 57.90
CA GLY A 406 25.22 -14.41 58.80
C GLY A 406 24.10 -15.34 59.30
N SER A 407 22.85 -15.12 58.89
CA SER A 407 21.70 -15.93 59.31
C SER A 407 21.29 -16.97 58.26
N THR A 408 20.81 -18.10 58.75
CA THR A 408 20.24 -19.21 57.98
C THR A 408 18.71 -19.28 58.08
N GLY A 409 18.12 -18.58 59.05
CA GLY A 409 16.67 -18.61 59.30
C GLY A 409 15.88 -17.90 58.21
N PHE A 410 14.84 -18.57 57.71
CA PHE A 410 13.90 -17.99 56.75
C PHE A 410 12.84 -17.14 57.46
N SER A 411 12.48 -15.99 56.87
CA SER A 411 11.36 -15.16 57.34
C SER A 411 10.67 -14.48 56.16
N GLU A 412 9.34 -14.52 56.12
CA GLU A 412 8.52 -13.88 55.09
C GLU A 412 8.67 -12.36 55.06
N ASN A 413 8.86 -11.75 56.23
CA ASN A 413 8.90 -10.30 56.40
C ASN A 413 10.26 -9.69 56.01
N THR A 414 11.21 -10.52 55.57
CA THR A 414 12.54 -10.07 55.15
C THR A 414 12.56 -9.85 53.65
N GLY A 415 12.79 -8.61 53.21
CA GLY A 415 12.86 -8.27 51.78
C GLY A 415 11.56 -8.62 51.04
N ASN A 416 11.69 -9.24 49.86
CA ASN A 416 10.56 -9.67 49.02
C ASN A 416 10.22 -11.17 49.17
N ASN A 417 10.63 -11.80 50.27
CA ASN A 417 10.53 -13.26 50.43
C ASN A 417 9.10 -13.79 50.30
N LYS A 418 8.10 -13.05 50.80
CA LYS A 418 6.70 -13.45 50.70
C LYS A 418 6.27 -13.68 49.24
N ALA A 419 6.48 -12.69 48.37
CA ALA A 419 6.10 -12.77 46.96
C ALA A 419 6.89 -13.86 46.20
N GLU A 420 8.17 -14.05 46.55
CA GLU A 420 9.01 -15.09 45.95
C GLU A 420 8.50 -16.49 46.27
N ILE A 421 8.02 -16.72 47.50
CA ILE A 421 7.41 -17.99 47.89
C ILE A 421 5.99 -18.14 47.35
N ASP A 422 5.20 -17.06 47.27
CA ASP A 422 3.85 -17.10 46.69
C ASP A 422 3.89 -17.59 45.23
N LYS A 423 4.87 -17.14 44.44
CA LYS A 423 5.10 -17.64 43.06
C LYS A 423 5.31 -19.16 43.00
N VAL A 424 6.03 -19.73 43.97
CA VAL A 424 6.27 -21.18 44.04
C VAL A 424 4.95 -21.91 44.28
N PHE A 425 4.12 -21.43 45.21
CA PHE A 425 2.82 -22.03 45.49
C PHE A 425 1.82 -21.85 44.35
N GLU A 426 1.81 -20.70 43.68
CA GLU A 426 1.00 -20.49 42.47
C GLU A 426 1.38 -21.46 41.36
N THR A 427 2.67 -21.71 41.17
CA THR A 427 3.16 -22.70 40.19
C THR A 427 2.69 -24.11 40.54
N ILE A 428 2.81 -24.51 41.81
CA ILE A 428 2.30 -25.81 42.30
C ILE A 428 0.79 -25.92 42.08
N ARG A 429 0.03 -24.88 42.41
CA ARG A 429 -1.43 -24.85 42.20
C ARG A 429 -1.78 -24.91 40.72
N GLY A 430 -1.06 -24.21 39.86
CA GLY A 430 -1.28 -24.23 38.41
C GLY A 430 -1.08 -25.62 37.82
N ILE A 431 0.02 -26.29 38.19
CA ILE A 431 0.31 -27.66 37.74
C ILE A 431 -0.79 -28.61 38.22
N SER A 432 -1.18 -28.55 39.49
CA SER A 432 -2.22 -29.43 40.06
C SER A 432 -3.63 -29.13 39.55
N TYR A 433 -3.98 -27.85 39.29
CA TYR A 433 -5.31 -27.42 38.87
C TYR A 433 -5.64 -27.83 37.43
N THR A 434 -4.64 -27.80 36.53
CA THR A 434 -4.83 -28.27 35.15
C THR A 434 -5.26 -29.74 35.10
N GLY A 435 -4.94 -30.53 36.13
CA GLY A 435 -5.28 -31.96 36.23
C GLY A 435 -4.56 -32.86 35.23
N GLU A 436 -3.74 -32.29 34.35
CA GLU A 436 -2.99 -32.97 33.28
C GLU A 436 -1.72 -33.65 33.83
N PHE A 437 -1.06 -33.01 34.78
CA PHE A 437 0.21 -33.46 35.36
C PHE A 437 0.11 -33.70 36.87
N LEU A 438 0.87 -34.68 37.35
CA LEU A 438 1.14 -34.93 38.75
C LEU A 438 2.61 -34.60 39.04
N ILE A 439 2.84 -33.99 40.20
CA ILE A 439 4.19 -33.65 40.66
C ILE A 439 4.79 -34.89 41.33
N ASP A 440 5.90 -35.40 40.80
CA ASP A 440 6.64 -36.53 41.38
C ASP A 440 7.58 -36.07 42.49
N SER A 441 8.36 -35.03 42.20
CA SER A 441 9.29 -34.44 43.16
C SER A 441 9.66 -33.02 42.77
N ILE A 442 10.02 -32.23 43.77
CA ILE A 442 10.47 -30.85 43.61
C ILE A 442 11.89 -30.77 44.16
N ARG A 443 12.88 -30.65 43.28
CA ARG A 443 14.27 -30.44 43.71
C ARG A 443 14.47 -28.98 44.06
N MET A 444 14.86 -28.71 45.30
CA MET A 444 15.15 -27.37 45.80
C MET A 444 16.66 -27.17 45.91
N THR A 445 17.29 -26.59 44.89
CA THR A 445 18.74 -26.34 44.92
C THR A 445 19.00 -24.94 45.47
N ALA A 446 19.51 -24.87 46.70
CA ALA A 446 19.92 -23.60 47.30
C ALA A 446 21.35 -23.23 46.88
N THR A 447 21.54 -21.96 46.54
CA THR A 447 22.81 -21.39 46.12
C THR A 447 23.20 -20.21 47.00
N SER A 448 24.50 -19.97 47.13
CA SER A 448 25.08 -18.82 47.81
C SER A 448 25.94 -18.01 46.85
N SER A 449 26.09 -16.72 47.16
CA SER A 449 27.07 -15.87 46.50
C SER A 449 28.48 -16.22 47.00
N PRO A 450 29.53 -16.08 46.16
CA PRO A 450 30.92 -16.21 46.59
C PRO A 450 31.33 -15.03 47.48
N GLU A 451 30.98 -15.11 48.76
CA GLU A 451 31.35 -14.13 49.78
C GLU A 451 31.85 -14.83 51.04
N GLY A 452 33.14 -14.73 51.31
CA GLY A 452 33.75 -15.46 52.42
C GLY A 452 34.22 -16.83 51.98
N SER A 453 34.55 -17.74 52.91
CA SER A 453 35.10 -19.03 52.51
C SER A 453 34.06 -19.91 51.80
N SER A 454 34.51 -20.63 50.78
CA SER A 454 33.70 -21.60 50.03
C SER A 454 33.05 -22.65 50.93
N GLU A 455 33.74 -23.09 51.98
CA GLU A 455 33.19 -23.98 53.02
C GLU A 455 32.03 -23.35 53.79
N MET A 456 32.14 -22.07 54.17
CA MET A 456 31.07 -21.34 54.84
C MET A 456 29.87 -21.13 53.91
N ASN A 457 30.13 -20.81 52.64
CA ASN A 457 29.09 -20.63 51.63
C ASN A 457 28.33 -21.93 51.32
N LEU A 458 29.04 -23.06 51.33
CA LEU A 458 28.44 -24.38 51.23
C LEU A 458 27.56 -24.68 52.44
N PHE A 459 28.07 -24.46 53.66
CA PHE A 459 27.30 -24.63 54.89
C PHE A 459 26.03 -23.76 54.92
N LEU A 460 26.16 -22.47 54.58
CA LEU A 460 25.03 -21.53 54.52
C LEU A 460 23.96 -21.99 53.52
N SER A 461 24.35 -22.41 52.32
CA SER A 461 23.39 -22.91 51.31
C SER A 461 22.63 -24.13 51.79
N ARG A 462 23.31 -25.06 52.48
CA ARG A 462 22.71 -26.26 53.09
C ARG A 462 21.68 -25.90 54.16
N GLU A 463 22.09 -25.13 55.16
CA GLU A 463 21.22 -24.78 56.28
C GLU A 463 20.03 -23.94 55.82
N ARG A 464 20.22 -23.06 54.81
CA ARG A 464 19.13 -22.29 54.20
C ARG A 464 18.14 -23.17 53.44
N ALA A 465 18.61 -24.17 52.69
CA ALA A 465 17.72 -25.13 52.02
C ALA A 465 16.84 -25.88 53.03
N LEU A 466 17.44 -26.33 54.15
CA LEU A 466 16.73 -27.03 55.22
C LEU A 466 15.76 -26.12 55.96
N ALA A 467 16.17 -24.90 56.28
CA ALA A 467 15.31 -23.90 56.92
C ALA A 467 14.11 -23.55 56.03
N LEU A 468 14.32 -23.39 54.73
CA LEU A 468 13.25 -23.11 53.78
C LEU A 468 12.30 -24.31 53.66
N LYS A 469 12.80 -25.56 53.60
CA LYS A 469 11.95 -26.76 53.60
C LYS A 469 11.05 -26.82 54.84
N ARG A 470 11.61 -26.58 56.03
CA ARG A 470 10.84 -26.55 57.30
C ARG A 470 9.73 -25.51 57.26
N TYR A 471 10.07 -24.31 56.82
CA TYR A 471 9.09 -23.24 56.69
C TYR A 471 7.99 -23.55 55.66
N LEU A 472 8.35 -24.14 54.50
CA LEU A 472 7.35 -24.55 53.51
C LEU A 472 6.37 -25.59 54.09
N ALA A 473 6.86 -26.51 54.93
CA ALA A 473 6.03 -27.48 55.64
C ALA A 473 5.13 -26.82 56.69
N GLU A 474 5.61 -25.81 57.41
CA GLU A 474 4.81 -25.07 58.40
C GLU A 474 3.71 -24.21 57.77
N ARG A 475 3.98 -23.66 56.59
CA ARG A 475 3.06 -22.76 55.88
C ARG A 475 1.92 -23.46 55.15
N THR A 476 2.05 -24.73 54.84
CA THR A 476 1.01 -25.50 54.15
C THR A 476 0.28 -26.43 55.11
N ASP A 477 -0.99 -26.70 54.82
CA ASP A 477 -1.78 -27.69 55.53
C ASP A 477 -1.34 -29.13 55.18
N ASP A 478 -0.64 -29.33 54.06
CA ASP A 478 -0.12 -30.62 53.58
C ASP A 478 1.36 -30.83 53.94
N ARG A 479 1.61 -31.04 55.24
CA ARG A 479 2.96 -31.27 55.78
C ARG A 479 3.62 -32.53 55.22
N GLU A 480 2.82 -33.59 55.04
CA GLU A 480 3.31 -34.86 54.50
C GLU A 480 3.67 -34.73 53.01
N GLY A 481 2.88 -33.99 52.23
CA GLY A 481 3.19 -33.65 50.84
C GLY A 481 4.48 -32.84 50.70
N VAL A 482 4.76 -31.89 51.60
CA VAL A 482 6.03 -31.16 51.55
C VAL A 482 7.23 -32.06 51.85
N ASP A 483 7.11 -32.94 52.85
CA ASP A 483 8.22 -33.80 53.20
C ASP A 483 8.53 -34.84 52.11
N THR A 484 7.46 -35.37 51.48
CA THR A 484 7.53 -36.40 50.43
C THR A 484 7.83 -35.85 49.04
N LEU A 485 7.47 -34.62 48.68
CA LEU A 485 7.72 -34.07 47.35
C LEU A 485 9.00 -33.22 47.28
N PHE A 486 9.28 -32.40 48.30
CA PHE A 486 10.44 -31.51 48.24
C PHE A 486 11.73 -32.23 48.65
N ARG A 487 12.74 -32.11 47.79
CA ARG A 487 14.08 -32.68 47.96
C ARG A 487 15.09 -31.54 48.08
N PRO A 488 15.55 -31.20 49.31
CA PRO A 488 16.53 -30.15 49.50
C PRO A 488 17.87 -30.58 48.91
N HIS A 489 18.48 -29.69 48.15
CA HIS A 489 19.79 -29.83 47.54
C HIS A 489 20.56 -28.52 47.70
N TRP A 490 21.88 -28.57 47.66
CA TRP A 490 22.72 -27.39 47.84
C TRP A 490 24.04 -27.60 47.13
N ILE A 491 24.55 -26.53 46.53
CA ILE A 491 25.81 -26.55 45.78
C ILE A 491 26.85 -25.55 46.35
N GLY A 492 26.46 -24.70 47.29
CA GLY A 492 27.27 -23.56 47.71
C GLY A 492 27.27 -22.49 46.62
N GLU A 493 28.47 -22.14 46.15
CA GLU A 493 28.68 -21.04 45.20
C GLU A 493 28.31 -21.42 43.76
N ASP A 494 27.33 -20.72 43.19
CA ASP A 494 26.84 -20.94 41.82
C ASP A 494 27.69 -20.18 40.79
N TRP A 495 28.89 -20.70 40.53
CA TRP A 495 29.84 -20.11 39.59
C TRP A 495 29.37 -20.17 38.14
N ALA A 496 28.60 -21.20 37.75
CA ALA A 496 28.06 -21.33 36.41
C ALA A 496 27.07 -20.19 36.11
N ARG A 497 26.18 -19.89 37.07
CA ARG A 497 25.26 -18.76 36.91
C ARG A 497 25.97 -17.41 36.94
N LEU A 498 26.99 -17.26 37.81
CA LEU A 498 27.76 -16.01 37.84
C LEU A 498 28.44 -15.76 36.48
N HIS A 499 28.95 -16.81 35.84
CA HIS A 499 29.52 -16.73 34.49
C HIS A 499 28.48 -16.24 33.47
N GLU A 500 27.27 -16.80 33.46
CA GLU A 500 26.17 -16.33 32.59
C GLU A 500 25.81 -14.86 32.83
N LEU A 501 25.69 -14.45 34.09
CA LEU A 501 25.34 -13.07 34.46
C LEU A 501 26.43 -12.07 34.07
N VAL A 502 27.71 -12.43 34.22
CA VAL A 502 28.84 -11.61 33.79
C VAL A 502 28.95 -11.57 32.27
N ARG A 503 28.69 -12.68 31.58
CA ARG A 503 28.67 -12.74 30.11
C ARG A 503 27.61 -11.83 29.51
N ALA A 504 26.44 -11.76 30.14
CA ALA A 504 25.31 -10.93 29.70
C ALA A 504 25.44 -9.45 30.10
N ASP A 505 26.41 -9.06 30.94
CA ASP A 505 26.58 -7.68 31.40
C ASP A 505 27.61 -6.92 30.55
N ASP A 506 27.12 -6.11 29.58
CA ASP A 506 27.95 -5.26 28.71
C ASP A 506 28.62 -4.08 29.42
N SER A 507 28.28 -3.84 30.70
CA SER A 507 28.79 -2.68 31.44
C SER A 507 30.07 -2.93 32.24
N LEU A 508 30.64 -4.15 32.17
CA LEU A 508 31.90 -4.53 32.82
C LEU A 508 33.09 -4.25 31.90
N SER A 509 34.09 -3.54 32.41
CA SER A 509 35.23 -3.08 31.59
C SER A 509 36.16 -4.23 31.21
N ASN A 510 36.38 -5.18 32.12
CA ASN A 510 37.29 -6.32 31.93
C ASN A 510 36.55 -7.65 31.74
N ARG A 511 35.36 -7.64 31.11
CA ARG A 511 34.47 -8.82 31.01
C ARG A 511 35.16 -10.10 30.54
N THR A 512 35.95 -10.03 29.46
CA THR A 512 36.66 -11.19 28.91
C THR A 512 37.68 -11.78 29.87
N ALA A 513 38.43 -10.93 30.58
CA ALA A 513 39.39 -11.37 31.59
C ALA A 513 38.69 -11.98 32.82
N LEU A 514 37.54 -11.42 33.24
CA LEU A 514 36.76 -11.96 34.36
C LEU A 514 36.18 -13.34 34.05
N LEU A 515 35.66 -13.56 32.84
CA LEU A 515 35.17 -14.88 32.40
C LEU A 515 36.31 -15.91 32.35
N HIS A 516 37.49 -15.52 31.87
CA HIS A 516 38.68 -16.36 31.85
C HIS A 516 39.13 -16.78 33.26
N VAL A 517 39.15 -15.84 34.21
CA VAL A 517 39.45 -16.11 35.62
C VAL A 517 38.48 -17.14 36.22
N MET A 518 37.20 -17.07 35.86
CA MET A 518 36.17 -18.00 36.32
C MET A 518 36.31 -19.42 35.73
N GLU A 519 36.86 -19.54 34.52
CA GLU A 519 37.08 -20.83 33.85
C GLU A 519 38.38 -21.52 34.28
N GLU A 520 39.49 -20.78 34.40
CA GLU A 520 40.81 -21.36 34.68
C GLU A 520 41.07 -21.65 36.16
N THR A 521 40.56 -20.80 37.06
CA THR A 521 40.89 -20.92 38.48
C THR A 521 40.06 -22.01 39.13
N ARG A 522 40.66 -23.16 39.48
CA ARG A 522 39.92 -24.31 40.05
C ARG A 522 39.43 -24.11 41.49
N ASN A 523 40.23 -23.46 42.34
CA ASN A 523 39.86 -23.23 43.74
C ASN A 523 38.87 -22.04 43.83
N PRO A 524 37.66 -22.23 44.39
CA PRO A 524 36.64 -21.16 44.48
C PRO A 524 37.09 -19.93 45.27
N ASP A 525 37.79 -20.11 46.39
CA ASP A 525 38.30 -19.01 47.21
C ASP A 525 39.39 -18.22 46.47
N SER A 526 40.26 -18.92 45.74
CA SER A 526 41.27 -18.29 44.89
C SER A 526 40.62 -17.55 43.71
N ARG A 527 39.48 -18.06 43.21
CA ARG A 527 38.70 -17.45 42.13
C ARG A 527 38.07 -16.13 42.59
N GLU A 528 37.42 -16.11 43.76
CA GLU A 528 36.91 -14.85 44.35
C GLU A 528 38.05 -13.84 44.58
N GLN A 529 39.19 -14.29 45.11
CA GLN A 529 40.35 -13.44 45.35
C GLN A 529 40.93 -12.85 44.05
N ALA A 530 40.97 -13.62 42.96
CA ALA A 530 41.39 -13.13 41.66
C ALA A 530 40.42 -12.08 41.09
N LEU A 531 39.11 -12.26 41.28
CA LEU A 531 38.11 -11.27 40.87
C LEU A 531 38.26 -9.95 41.63
N ARG A 532 38.67 -9.98 42.91
CA ARG A 532 38.95 -8.77 43.72
C ARG A 532 40.08 -7.91 43.15
N GLY A 533 40.97 -8.47 42.33
CA GLY A 533 41.99 -7.73 41.60
C GLY A 533 41.41 -6.67 40.64
N TYR A 534 40.17 -6.86 40.19
CA TYR A 534 39.45 -5.93 39.32
C TYR A 534 38.47 -5.07 40.13
N ALA A 535 39.00 -4.16 40.96
CA ALA A 535 38.24 -3.49 42.02
C ALA A 535 36.92 -2.81 41.59
N SER A 536 36.86 -2.15 40.42
CA SER A 536 35.65 -1.49 39.91
C SER A 536 34.60 -2.48 39.42
N ASP A 537 35.00 -3.47 38.62
CA ASP A 537 34.12 -4.50 38.07
C ASP A 537 33.65 -5.46 39.18
N TYR A 538 34.53 -5.79 40.14
CA TYR A 538 34.20 -6.62 41.30
C TYR A 538 33.15 -5.98 42.20
N ARG A 539 33.26 -4.68 42.47
CA ARG A 539 32.23 -3.94 43.23
C ARG A 539 30.87 -4.06 42.57
N ARG A 540 30.83 -3.90 41.25
CA ARG A 540 29.59 -3.99 40.45
C ARG A 540 29.01 -5.41 40.45
N ILE A 541 29.85 -6.42 40.28
CA ILE A 541 29.45 -7.84 40.38
C ILE A 541 28.84 -8.13 41.77
N ARG A 542 29.49 -7.63 42.82
CA ARG A 542 29.04 -7.84 44.20
C ARG A 542 27.72 -7.13 44.52
N GLU A 543 27.53 -5.91 44.03
CA GLU A 543 26.30 -5.14 44.30
C GLU A 543 25.10 -5.62 43.47
N LYS A 544 25.34 -5.99 42.20
CA LYS A 544 24.28 -6.30 41.24
C LYS A 544 24.02 -7.79 41.05
N HIS A 545 25.07 -8.61 40.94
CA HIS A 545 24.94 -10.03 40.54
C HIS A 545 24.92 -10.98 41.74
N TYR A 546 25.70 -10.74 42.79
CA TYR A 546 25.70 -11.62 43.97
C TYR A 546 24.34 -11.78 44.65
N PRO A 547 23.46 -10.75 44.73
CA PRO A 547 22.09 -10.96 45.21
C PRO A 547 21.30 -11.98 44.38
N LEU A 548 21.53 -12.05 43.07
CA LEU A 548 20.88 -13.01 42.15
C LEU A 548 21.46 -14.42 42.28
N LEU A 549 22.63 -14.59 42.89
CA LEU A 549 23.20 -15.90 43.20
C LEU A 549 22.67 -16.47 44.52
N ARG A 550 22.03 -15.64 45.36
CA ARG A 550 21.41 -16.07 46.62
C ARG A 550 19.95 -16.46 46.36
N GLY A 551 19.75 -17.58 45.69
CA GLY A 551 18.43 -18.07 45.32
C GLY A 551 18.24 -19.56 45.59
N VAL A 552 17.00 -20.00 45.50
CA VAL A 552 16.64 -21.42 45.49
C VAL A 552 15.98 -21.73 44.16
N GLU A 553 16.56 -22.67 43.42
CA GLU A 553 16.00 -23.20 42.19
C GLU A 553 15.08 -24.38 42.52
N PHE A 554 13.81 -24.26 42.16
CA PHE A 554 12.80 -25.29 42.24
C PHE A 554 12.65 -25.95 40.88
N LYS A 555 13.09 -27.19 40.76
CA LYS A 555 12.89 -28.03 39.58
C LYS A 555 11.78 -29.04 39.86
N PHE A 556 10.64 -28.86 39.21
CA PHE A 556 9.47 -29.72 39.28
C PHE A 556 9.63 -30.86 38.28
N HIS A 557 9.73 -32.08 38.78
CA HIS A 557 9.65 -33.28 37.95
C HIS A 557 8.19 -33.75 37.93
N LEU A 558 7.63 -33.82 36.73
CA LEU A 558 6.21 -34.07 36.51
C LEU A 558 6.00 -35.33 35.69
N HIS A 559 4.85 -35.98 35.88
CA HIS A 559 4.35 -36.95 34.92
C HIS A 559 2.87 -36.73 34.60
N ARG A 560 2.47 -37.06 33.36
CA ARG A 560 1.09 -36.95 32.90
C ARG A 560 0.19 -37.97 33.61
N ARG A 561 -0.93 -37.49 34.15
CA ARG A 561 -1.93 -38.32 34.83
C ARG A 561 -2.53 -39.32 33.83
N ASN A 562 -2.74 -40.55 34.26
CA ASN A 562 -3.34 -41.65 33.47
C ASN A 562 -2.53 -42.10 32.23
N MET A 563 -1.27 -41.68 32.10
CA MET A 563 -0.39 -42.15 31.02
C MET A 563 0.52 -43.29 31.54
N ILE A 564 0.28 -44.51 31.07
CA ILE A 564 1.02 -45.71 31.52
C ILE A 564 2.35 -45.85 30.77
N GLN A 565 2.32 -45.69 29.45
CA GLN A 565 3.51 -45.78 28.59
C GLN A 565 4.33 -44.49 28.65
N ASP A 566 5.65 -44.59 28.52
CA ASP A 566 6.53 -43.41 28.56
C ASP A 566 6.37 -42.48 27.35
N THR A 567 5.85 -43.02 26.25
CA THR A 567 5.58 -42.27 25.03
C THR A 567 4.33 -42.84 24.37
N VAL A 568 3.37 -41.96 24.05
CA VAL A 568 2.16 -42.33 23.31
C VAL A 568 2.14 -41.49 22.04
N VAL A 569 2.08 -42.17 20.90
CA VAL A 569 1.84 -41.54 19.60
C VAL A 569 0.33 -41.51 19.39
N MET A 570 -0.26 -40.31 19.42
CA MET A 570 -1.69 -40.14 19.17
C MET A 570 -1.95 -39.34 17.90
N PRO A 571 -2.99 -39.68 17.13
CA PRO A 571 -3.45 -38.85 16.03
C PRO A 571 -4.12 -37.59 16.59
N VAL A 572 -3.56 -36.42 16.28
CA VAL A 572 -4.15 -35.11 16.59
C VAL A 572 -4.64 -34.50 15.30
N ILE A 573 -5.80 -33.86 15.34
CA ILE A 573 -6.35 -33.16 14.17
C ILE A 573 -5.33 -32.16 13.65
N ASP A 574 -5.14 -32.19 12.33
CA ASP A 574 -4.25 -31.31 11.63
C ASP A 574 -4.91 -29.93 11.41
N SER A 575 -4.79 -29.05 12.40
CA SER A 575 -5.37 -27.71 12.34
C SER A 575 -4.81 -26.89 11.17
N THR A 576 -3.56 -27.13 10.78
CA THR A 576 -2.91 -26.41 9.66
C THR A 576 -3.54 -26.75 8.33
N TYR A 577 -3.84 -28.03 8.10
CA TYR A 577 -4.54 -28.46 6.91
C TYR A 577 -6.00 -27.97 6.89
N MET A 578 -6.69 -28.03 8.04
CA MET A 578 -8.06 -27.51 8.14
C MET A 578 -8.16 -26.02 7.83
N GLU A 579 -7.21 -25.23 8.33
CA GLU A 579 -7.11 -23.80 8.02
C GLU A 579 -6.93 -23.58 6.51
N ALA A 580 -6.03 -24.34 5.88
CA ALA A 580 -5.81 -24.25 4.43
C ALA A 580 -7.08 -24.58 3.63
N VAL A 581 -7.84 -25.61 4.01
CA VAL A 581 -9.12 -25.94 3.37
C VAL A 581 -10.13 -24.81 3.53
N GLY A 582 -10.24 -24.21 4.72
CA GLY A 582 -11.10 -23.04 4.95
C GLY A 582 -10.72 -21.86 4.05
N LEU A 583 -9.43 -21.59 3.88
CA LEU A 583 -8.95 -20.56 2.95
C LEU A 583 -9.32 -20.84 1.48
N ILE A 584 -9.34 -22.11 1.05
CA ILE A 584 -9.83 -22.46 -0.29
C ILE A 584 -11.34 -22.22 -0.40
N GLU A 585 -12.13 -22.59 0.62
CA GLU A 585 -13.58 -22.35 0.65
C GLU A 585 -13.93 -20.86 0.54
N ASP A 586 -13.09 -20.02 1.14
CA ASP A 586 -13.13 -18.57 1.11
C ASP A 586 -12.54 -17.97 -0.19
N ARG A 587 -12.11 -18.81 -1.13
CA ARG A 587 -11.48 -18.43 -2.41
C ARG A 587 -10.19 -17.61 -2.25
N GLN A 588 -9.55 -17.72 -1.08
CA GLN A 588 -8.23 -17.15 -0.79
C GLN A 588 -7.10 -18.09 -1.25
N TYR A 589 -7.16 -18.54 -2.51
CA TYR A 589 -6.30 -19.61 -3.03
C TYR A 589 -4.80 -19.35 -2.86
N ARG A 590 -4.34 -18.10 -3.03
CA ARG A 590 -2.92 -17.76 -2.86
C ARG A 590 -2.43 -17.97 -1.43
N ARG A 591 -3.26 -17.65 -0.44
CA ARG A 591 -2.93 -17.85 0.98
C ARG A 591 -3.01 -19.33 1.34
N ALA A 592 -4.04 -20.03 0.85
CA ALA A 592 -4.13 -21.47 1.02
C ALA A 592 -2.89 -22.19 0.43
N LEU A 593 -2.47 -21.81 -0.77
CA LEU A 593 -1.30 -22.42 -1.44
C LEU A 593 -0.02 -22.24 -0.63
N SER A 594 0.20 -21.08 0.01
CA SER A 594 1.39 -20.89 0.85
C SER A 594 1.48 -21.85 2.05
N ILE A 595 0.35 -22.32 2.58
CA ILE A 595 0.31 -23.32 3.65
C ILE A 595 0.43 -24.74 3.06
N LEU A 596 -0.24 -24.97 1.93
CA LEU A 596 -0.29 -26.29 1.30
C LEU A 596 1.04 -26.72 0.68
N GLU A 597 1.77 -25.79 0.09
CA GLU A 597 3.01 -26.11 -0.64
C GLU A 597 4.12 -26.68 0.26
N GLU A 598 4.17 -26.28 1.53
CA GLU A 598 5.22 -26.72 2.46
C GLU A 598 5.06 -28.18 2.92
N SER A 599 3.83 -28.59 3.26
CA SER A 599 3.57 -29.89 3.90
C SER A 599 2.60 -30.81 3.13
N TYR A 600 1.87 -30.27 2.15
CA TYR A 600 0.77 -30.96 1.45
C TYR A 600 0.82 -30.74 -0.07
N GLY A 601 2.00 -30.56 -0.64
CA GLY A 601 2.19 -30.24 -2.06
C GLY A 601 1.54 -31.22 -3.03
N GLU A 602 1.46 -32.50 -2.64
CA GLU A 602 0.91 -33.60 -3.45
C GLU A 602 -0.51 -34.03 -3.04
N ASP A 603 -1.23 -33.21 -2.26
CA ASP A 603 -2.60 -33.52 -1.81
C ASP A 603 -3.67 -33.12 -2.84
N TYR A 604 -4.78 -33.85 -2.84
CA TYR A 604 -5.94 -33.61 -3.71
C TYR A 604 -6.47 -32.15 -3.62
N ASN A 605 -6.62 -31.59 -2.42
CA ASN A 605 -7.08 -30.21 -2.25
C ASN A 605 -6.04 -29.18 -2.73
N THR A 606 -4.75 -29.54 -2.71
CA THR A 606 -3.69 -28.73 -3.31
C THR A 606 -3.84 -28.69 -4.83
N ALA A 607 -4.19 -29.82 -5.47
CA ALA A 607 -4.49 -29.82 -6.91
C ALA A 607 -5.72 -28.96 -7.25
N VAL A 608 -6.79 -29.03 -6.45
CA VAL A 608 -7.99 -28.16 -6.60
C VAL A 608 -7.61 -26.68 -6.46
N CYS A 609 -6.75 -26.34 -5.50
CA CYS A 609 -6.26 -24.97 -5.30
C CYS A 609 -5.43 -24.48 -6.49
N LEU A 610 -4.49 -25.29 -6.97
CA LEU A 610 -3.64 -24.98 -8.14
C LEU A 610 -4.47 -24.79 -9.41
N MET A 611 -5.43 -25.67 -9.68
CA MET A 611 -6.38 -25.56 -10.80
C MET A 611 -7.24 -24.30 -10.70
N SER A 612 -7.59 -23.87 -9.48
CA SER A 612 -8.37 -22.64 -9.24
C SER A 612 -7.55 -21.37 -9.47
N LEU A 613 -6.22 -21.47 -9.38
CA LEU A 613 -5.26 -20.40 -9.71
C LEU A 613 -4.83 -20.39 -11.19
N GLY A 614 -5.16 -21.45 -11.95
CA GLY A 614 -4.78 -21.61 -13.35
C GLY A 614 -3.44 -22.34 -13.58
N TYR A 615 -2.88 -22.97 -12.55
CA TYR A 615 -1.69 -23.82 -12.67
C TYR A 615 -2.06 -25.24 -13.11
N ASP A 616 -2.73 -25.34 -14.28
CA ASP A 616 -3.41 -26.57 -14.72
C ASP A 616 -2.46 -27.75 -14.94
N SER A 617 -1.22 -27.52 -15.42
CA SER A 617 -0.24 -28.59 -15.63
C SER A 617 0.20 -29.25 -14.31
N ARG A 618 0.55 -28.44 -13.31
CA ARG A 618 0.97 -28.93 -11.99
C ARG A 618 -0.20 -29.58 -11.25
N ALA A 619 -1.40 -29.02 -11.39
CA ALA A 619 -2.62 -29.62 -10.86
C ALA A 619 -2.89 -31.00 -11.49
N LEU A 620 -2.68 -31.15 -12.80
CA LEU A 620 -2.83 -32.43 -13.50
C LEU A 620 -1.91 -33.50 -12.92
N ASP A 621 -0.62 -33.20 -12.75
CA ASP A 621 0.38 -34.15 -12.24
C ASP A 621 -0.01 -34.68 -10.85
N ILE A 622 -0.41 -33.77 -9.94
CA ILE A 622 -0.86 -34.15 -8.60
C ILE A 622 -2.16 -34.95 -8.67
N MET A 623 -3.12 -34.52 -9.49
CA MET A 623 -4.43 -35.16 -9.63
C MET A 623 -4.32 -36.58 -10.21
N LEU A 624 -3.32 -36.83 -11.06
CA LEU A 624 -3.03 -38.15 -11.62
C LEU A 624 -2.62 -39.16 -10.54
N ALA A 625 -1.90 -38.71 -9.50
CA ALA A 625 -1.48 -39.55 -8.37
C ALA A 625 -2.60 -39.82 -7.33
N GLN A 626 -3.73 -39.12 -7.42
CA GLN A 626 -4.85 -39.29 -6.47
C GLN A 626 -5.69 -40.55 -6.78
N PRO A 627 -6.43 -41.07 -5.78
CA PRO A 627 -7.33 -42.20 -5.97
C PRO A 627 -8.36 -41.98 -7.09
N ASP A 628 -8.72 -43.05 -7.79
CA ASP A 628 -9.73 -43.03 -8.85
C ASP A 628 -11.13 -42.86 -8.25
N THR A 629 -11.66 -41.64 -8.33
CA THR A 629 -13.01 -41.27 -7.89
C THR A 629 -13.70 -40.44 -8.95
N SER A 630 -15.04 -40.40 -8.92
CA SER A 630 -15.82 -39.62 -9.90
C SER A 630 -15.44 -38.13 -9.89
N ASP A 631 -15.30 -37.52 -8.71
CA ASP A 631 -14.92 -36.10 -8.58
C ASP A 631 -13.52 -35.84 -9.15
N ARG A 632 -12.56 -36.71 -8.84
CA ARG A 632 -11.20 -36.64 -9.37
C ARG A 632 -11.19 -36.73 -10.90
N ASN A 633 -11.92 -37.69 -11.47
CA ASN A 633 -12.01 -37.88 -12.92
C ASN A 633 -12.71 -36.69 -13.61
N TYR A 634 -13.73 -36.13 -12.97
CA TYR A 634 -14.39 -34.92 -13.46
C TYR A 634 -13.41 -33.74 -13.55
N LEU A 635 -12.64 -33.50 -12.48
CA LEU A 635 -11.63 -32.45 -12.45
C LEU A 635 -10.52 -32.68 -13.48
N LEU A 636 -10.08 -33.93 -13.66
CA LEU A 636 -9.13 -34.28 -14.73
C LEU A 636 -9.67 -33.98 -16.12
N ALA A 637 -10.94 -34.29 -16.40
CA ALA A 637 -11.54 -33.97 -17.69
C ALA A 637 -11.47 -32.47 -17.97
N ILE A 638 -11.72 -31.62 -16.96
CA ILE A 638 -11.58 -30.17 -17.10
C ILE A 638 -10.12 -29.78 -17.36
N LEU A 639 -9.18 -30.33 -16.59
CA LEU A 639 -7.74 -30.06 -16.76
C LEU A 639 -7.26 -30.46 -18.16
N TYR A 640 -7.67 -31.62 -18.66
CA TYR A 640 -7.37 -32.07 -20.02
C TYR A 640 -7.98 -31.16 -21.09
N CYS A 641 -9.23 -30.71 -20.91
CA CYS A 641 -9.84 -29.71 -21.80
C CYS A 641 -9.02 -28.41 -21.84
N ARG A 642 -8.59 -27.90 -20.68
CA ARG A 642 -7.80 -26.66 -20.59
C ARG A 642 -6.42 -26.79 -21.23
N LEU A 643 -5.83 -27.97 -21.16
CA LEU A 643 -4.54 -28.30 -21.78
C LEU A 643 -4.65 -28.71 -23.26
N GLY A 644 -5.85 -28.70 -23.85
CA GLY A 644 -6.08 -29.05 -25.25
C GLY A 644 -6.03 -30.55 -25.56
N ARG A 645 -6.06 -31.42 -24.53
CA ARG A 645 -6.05 -32.88 -24.67
C ARG A 645 -7.47 -33.45 -24.72
N GLU A 646 -8.15 -33.20 -25.82
CA GLU A 646 -9.60 -33.42 -25.94
C GLU A 646 -10.01 -34.91 -25.82
N GLU A 647 -9.24 -35.83 -26.41
CA GLU A 647 -9.54 -37.28 -26.32
C GLU A 647 -9.41 -37.84 -24.90
N GLU A 648 -8.36 -37.41 -24.17
CA GLU A 648 -8.17 -37.76 -22.77
C GLU A 648 -9.28 -37.16 -21.91
N ALA A 649 -9.69 -35.92 -22.20
CA ALA A 649 -10.78 -35.26 -21.50
C ALA A 649 -12.11 -36.02 -21.67
N LEU A 650 -12.43 -36.44 -22.90
CA LEU A 650 -13.64 -37.19 -23.21
C LEU A 650 -13.69 -38.53 -22.47
N LYS A 651 -12.62 -39.33 -22.57
CA LYS A 651 -12.53 -40.64 -21.89
C LYS A 651 -12.70 -40.47 -20.38
N THR A 652 -11.98 -39.51 -19.79
CA THR A 652 -12.03 -39.28 -18.34
C THR A 652 -13.39 -38.75 -17.89
N TYR A 653 -14.04 -37.90 -18.71
CA TYR A 653 -15.38 -37.39 -18.43
C TYR A 653 -16.43 -38.50 -18.44
N VAL A 654 -16.42 -39.36 -19.47
CA VAL A 654 -17.33 -40.52 -19.53
C VAL A 654 -17.10 -41.43 -18.33
N LYS A 655 -15.84 -41.74 -17.98
CA LYS A 655 -15.51 -42.52 -16.77
C LYS A 655 -16.07 -41.89 -15.48
N SER A 656 -16.03 -40.55 -15.38
CA SER A 656 -16.60 -39.83 -14.23
C SER A 656 -18.12 -39.94 -14.16
N CYS A 657 -18.81 -39.84 -15.30
CA CYS A 657 -20.26 -40.02 -15.41
C CYS A 657 -20.68 -41.46 -15.08
N ASP A 658 -19.96 -42.46 -15.59
CA ASP A 658 -20.23 -43.88 -15.30
C ASP A 658 -20.08 -44.22 -13.80
N GLN A 659 -19.30 -43.42 -13.06
CA GLN A 659 -19.14 -43.56 -11.60
C GLN A 659 -20.20 -42.75 -10.81
N ASP A 660 -20.72 -41.66 -11.37
CA ASP A 660 -21.74 -40.78 -10.75
C ASP A 660 -22.47 -39.96 -11.82
N ASP A 661 -23.71 -40.35 -12.11
CA ASP A 661 -24.57 -39.73 -13.12
C ASP A 661 -24.82 -38.23 -12.87
N SER A 662 -24.69 -37.75 -11.63
CA SER A 662 -24.87 -36.31 -11.31
C SER A 662 -23.86 -35.41 -12.04
N LYS A 663 -22.74 -35.97 -12.50
CA LYS A 663 -21.71 -35.29 -13.28
C LYS A 663 -22.19 -34.88 -14.67
N ILE A 664 -23.22 -35.53 -15.21
CA ILE A 664 -23.86 -35.15 -16.47
C ILE A 664 -24.49 -33.76 -16.34
N TRP A 665 -25.27 -33.54 -15.27
CA TRP A 665 -25.86 -32.24 -14.95
C TRP A 665 -24.81 -31.18 -14.64
N ARG A 666 -23.76 -31.55 -13.90
CA ARG A 666 -22.67 -30.64 -13.57
C ARG A 666 -21.87 -30.21 -14.79
N GLY A 667 -21.67 -31.11 -15.76
CA GLY A 667 -20.96 -30.87 -17.01
C GLY A 667 -21.53 -29.73 -17.84
N ARG A 668 -22.86 -29.60 -17.90
CA ARG A 668 -23.55 -28.49 -18.57
C ARG A 668 -23.21 -27.10 -18.02
N LEU A 669 -22.83 -27.03 -16.74
CA LEU A 669 -22.53 -25.79 -16.05
C LEU A 669 -21.07 -25.34 -16.25
N ASP A 670 -20.17 -26.26 -16.58
CA ASP A 670 -18.77 -25.95 -16.89
C ASP A 670 -18.57 -25.80 -18.42
N PRO A 671 -18.12 -24.64 -18.91
CA PRO A 671 -17.91 -24.42 -20.34
C PRO A 671 -17.02 -25.48 -21.02
N GLU A 672 -15.97 -25.94 -20.35
CA GLU A 672 -15.04 -26.95 -20.86
C GLU A 672 -15.70 -28.30 -21.12
N ILE A 673 -16.56 -28.74 -20.21
CA ILE A 673 -17.26 -30.02 -20.32
C ILE A 673 -18.49 -29.87 -21.21
N ASN A 674 -19.22 -28.76 -21.11
CA ASN A 674 -20.36 -28.49 -21.99
C ASN A 674 -19.93 -28.45 -23.46
N LYS A 675 -18.73 -27.93 -23.76
CA LYS A 675 -18.16 -28.02 -25.10
C LYS A 675 -18.00 -29.47 -25.55
N LEU A 676 -17.46 -30.36 -24.71
CA LEU A 676 -17.37 -31.79 -25.03
C LEU A 676 -18.75 -32.41 -25.25
N ILE A 677 -19.72 -32.13 -24.37
CA ILE A 677 -21.09 -32.67 -24.47
C ILE A 677 -21.71 -32.29 -25.80
N VAL A 678 -21.59 -31.02 -26.22
CA VAL A 678 -22.17 -30.51 -27.47
C VAL A 678 -21.43 -31.08 -28.69
N THR A 679 -20.10 -31.03 -28.72
CA THR A 679 -19.29 -31.50 -29.86
C THR A 679 -19.52 -32.99 -30.14
N TYR A 680 -19.60 -33.81 -29.09
CA TYR A 680 -19.73 -35.26 -29.21
C TYR A 680 -21.16 -35.77 -28.98
N ASN A 681 -22.13 -34.87 -28.81
CA ASN A 681 -23.55 -35.17 -28.59
C ASN A 681 -23.78 -36.23 -27.49
N LEU A 682 -23.13 -36.05 -26.34
CA LEU A 682 -23.16 -37.00 -25.22
C LEU A 682 -24.48 -36.92 -24.42
N TYR A 683 -24.98 -38.07 -23.98
CA TYR A 683 -26.11 -38.22 -23.04
C TYR A 683 -27.45 -37.59 -23.45
N LYS A 684 -27.73 -37.41 -24.75
CA LYS A 684 -28.91 -36.71 -25.29
C LYS A 684 -30.28 -37.08 -24.66
N ASP A 685 -30.46 -38.33 -24.24
CA ASP A 685 -31.74 -38.85 -23.72
C ASP A 685 -31.91 -38.68 -22.20
N GLU A 686 -30.82 -38.54 -21.44
CA GLU A 686 -30.83 -38.37 -19.96
C GLU A 686 -30.98 -36.90 -19.53
N LEU A 687 -31.30 -36.06 -20.52
CA LEU A 687 -31.11 -34.62 -20.51
C LEU A 687 -32.42 -33.83 -20.60
N TYR A 688 -33.55 -34.55 -20.60
CA TYR A 688 -34.94 -34.05 -20.67
C TYR A 688 -35.73 -34.31 -19.39
#